data_AF-A0A165I2Z5-F1
#
_entry.id   AF-A0A165I2Z5-F1
#
_cell.length_a   1.000
_cell.length_b   1.000
_cell.length_c   1.000
_cell.angle_alpha   90.00
_cell.angle_beta   90.00
_cell.angle_gamma   90.00
#
_symmetry.space_group_name_H-M   'P 1'
#
loop_
_entity.id
_entity.type
_entity.pdbx_description
1 polymer ?
#
loop_
_entity_poly.entity_id
_entity_poly.type
_entity_poly.pdbx_seq_one_letter_code
_entity_poly.pdbx_strand_id
1 'polypeptide(L)'
;MRLAVPAVGDSEWRFNIPNLVVPRGHGMFIVFKSDEILIRTGPFGRNRILHNDDPSKFISASFKEFRMPDYTTVDYLRKFFAAGLFLNGRQYRFYHHSNSQLRERSCFLREAENDAELDARIYRFGDFLEIKSVAKRAKRIGLLFSGSSIDYELRPELTEDIDDLMVGNENFSDGCGLISRRLADQLSKQKKIIFRGLRYTPSVFQIRYRGYKGVLMLHPDLDAARGKLAQFRKSMKKFNATLDNTLSVVGYSAPYAFGRLNNDIIVLISSLGITTEALLAKQAEYFQWLESASHDVTAAVDIVCSLGAYALAERILLEGLDSAPVRSAISAVVTREVKSFRKDTEKARSRMIVRKSRRLFGVCDPFRVLREGEVHVRISEGRQRATTLTHCDVIVVKNPCLHPGDVIKLRTVDHPKLRHLVDCVVFASVGKRAAASMTSGGDLDGDDFFVCWDHDIVPKKITDSYAYPPGNERINGNITRMDLAAHFASYSGASVAKVSRLHDKWARYSPQGALCSQCLELNALHSLAVDGGRIKVPTRLSEIPEAKEPYVVDELAKAAEAFAERFLQATSVSSLAMATDEGDAAELISNMLGSKQHVLPEWDLVQRCLTLARLRRIDFSVFLPHIDYGSLGAQEKYALVGALPPLSPLEFSRMWNSLFQSDVLRQQDLEDRNLDRPLSLQQFYSSRVQGRAAFFEYLSMATRDFTRKMLVLKIDDRIAVGIFIKGAIAWEYIPVEDEVVVCTFEFRSSRVMSTYRQCAPGFRIHCRDGLLRLYEKNIANTFVFVSRPAPNSGQDIIASIALQKFSSRVQQQIGRLRRTPVVDLEIHVVSNRDRVAQQAFDLRFEHVQTEEVIREVREPRRYELSTLMHFDWATRPSFKEVFAADKATVASLLSARTSEDVHELLGFAIRHRAHDHVFWIFECLLTRVPEQVDNIIHWIDRRPDLAFVVLKKFPPDDENSQQRLHPLALTLARGVILCANSFGIASLVALEKLHVQIRSLDLVEYCDVVYLAAHCVLTADLVREVLLVLHEQRGETTIYAEQQILAIACDRAEEALDTCPTNDQGHIRRGVKGIRTRLTSPSDAVDAKTVKADVRVDRPNSIRLHSHVRLQAASAAEGPHVDRPILSGVVIEASRGEIKIRVFEPLPPEFADMDWDIYDASSVATTNAMLDAVKRLADEGHRSCALSDIITGVEAPNLPPEPMATAWEDDALNESQLSAVNSVDAPLALIWGPPGMFHNDVM
;
A
#
# COMPACT_ATOMS: atom_id res chain seq x y z
N MET A 1 -6.47 24.58 50.13
CA MET A 1 -6.63 25.51 51.27
C MET A 1 -7.56 26.65 50.86
N ARG A 2 -8.27 27.26 51.81
CA ARG A 2 -9.19 28.39 51.58
C ARG A 2 -8.68 29.61 52.35
N LEU A 3 -8.67 30.79 51.71
CA LEU A 3 -8.32 32.07 52.34
C LEU A 3 -9.44 33.07 52.10
N ALA A 4 -9.56 34.07 52.98
CA ALA A 4 -10.45 35.20 52.75
C ALA A 4 -9.90 36.11 51.63
N VAL A 5 -10.81 36.70 50.85
CA VAL A 5 -10.47 37.71 49.85
C VAL A 5 -10.28 39.07 50.55
N PRO A 6 -9.14 39.76 50.38
CA PRO A 6 -8.95 41.11 50.91
C PRO A 6 -10.01 42.10 50.38
N ALA A 7 -10.43 43.04 51.23
CA ALA A 7 -11.43 44.03 50.89
C ALA A 7 -10.88 45.07 49.87
N VAL A 8 -11.76 45.81 49.20
CA VAL A 8 -11.37 46.81 48.18
C VAL A 8 -10.51 47.96 48.75
N GLY A 9 -10.63 48.21 50.06
CA GLY A 9 -9.82 49.18 50.81
C GLY A 9 -8.45 48.67 51.23
N ASP A 10 -8.21 47.36 51.17
CA ASP A 10 -6.92 46.78 51.56
C ASP A 10 -5.86 47.07 50.49
N SER A 11 -4.65 47.35 50.93
CA SER A 11 -3.50 47.64 50.07
C SER A 11 -2.52 46.47 49.94
N GLU A 12 -2.73 45.37 50.65
CA GLU A 12 -1.80 44.25 50.73
C GLU A 12 -2.49 42.88 50.59
N TRP A 13 -1.87 41.97 49.83
CA TRP A 13 -2.31 40.58 49.66
C TRP A 13 -1.30 39.64 50.33
N ARG A 14 -1.22 39.68 51.66
CA ARG A 14 -0.26 38.91 52.47
C ARG A 14 -0.94 37.78 53.22
N PHE A 15 -0.44 36.56 53.04
CA PHE A 15 -0.95 35.37 53.70
C PHE A 15 0.19 34.54 54.28
N ASN A 16 0.07 34.17 55.56
CA ASN A 16 0.94 33.20 56.22
C ASN A 16 0.18 31.87 56.34
N ILE A 17 0.61 30.87 55.57
CA ILE A 17 -0.02 29.58 55.42
C ILE A 17 0.92 28.51 55.99
N PRO A 18 0.64 27.98 57.19
CA PRO A 18 1.47 26.95 57.80
C PRO A 18 1.48 25.67 56.95
N ASN A 19 2.66 25.04 56.83
CA ASN A 19 2.88 23.77 56.12
C ASN A 19 2.58 23.78 54.61
N LEU A 20 2.65 24.94 53.94
CA LEU A 20 2.53 25.02 52.48
C LEU A 20 3.80 24.46 51.80
N VAL A 21 3.77 23.18 51.42
CA VAL A 21 4.85 22.50 50.68
C VAL A 21 4.43 22.31 49.23
N VAL A 22 5.25 22.78 48.28
CA VAL A 22 5.08 22.51 46.84
C VAL A 22 6.03 21.38 46.45
N PRO A 23 5.52 20.20 46.08
CA PRO A 23 6.37 19.09 45.66
C PRO A 23 7.26 19.45 44.47
N ARG A 24 8.43 18.83 44.35
CA ARG A 24 9.35 19.06 43.23
C ARG A 24 8.64 18.77 41.89
N GLY A 25 8.75 19.68 40.92
CA GLY A 25 8.07 19.58 39.62
C GLY A 25 6.58 19.96 39.64
N HIS A 26 6.02 20.33 40.80
CA HIS A 26 4.67 20.89 40.92
C HIS A 26 4.74 22.42 41.05
N GLY A 27 3.61 23.07 40.79
CA GLY A 27 3.42 24.47 41.07
C GLY A 27 2.10 24.73 41.78
N MET A 28 1.81 26.01 42.02
CA MET A 28 0.62 26.44 42.75
C MET A 28 -0.47 26.94 41.79
N PHE A 29 -1.70 26.53 42.04
CA PHE A 29 -2.90 27.03 41.36
C PHE A 29 -3.74 27.78 42.36
N ILE A 30 -4.05 29.04 42.05
CA ILE A 30 -4.86 29.91 42.88
C ILE A 30 -6.10 30.31 42.11
N VAL A 31 -7.28 30.06 42.66
CA VAL A 31 -8.55 30.47 42.08
C VAL A 31 -9.18 31.52 42.99
N PHE A 32 -9.35 32.73 42.45
CA PHE A 32 -10.06 33.82 43.10
C PHE A 32 -11.55 33.69 42.82
N LYS A 33 -12.34 33.53 43.87
CA LYS A 33 -13.78 33.70 43.86
C LYS A 33 -14.15 34.97 44.61
N SER A 34 -15.42 35.37 44.53
CA SER A 34 -15.90 36.61 45.13
C SER A 34 -15.82 36.62 46.67
N ASP A 35 -15.87 35.44 47.29
CA ASP A 35 -15.95 35.23 48.74
C ASP A 35 -14.71 34.51 49.32
N GLU A 36 -14.03 33.68 48.53
CA GLU A 36 -12.86 32.90 48.95
C GLU A 36 -11.74 32.85 47.91
N ILE A 37 -10.51 32.60 48.36
CA ILE A 37 -9.37 32.25 47.52
C ILE A 37 -9.04 30.77 47.76
N LEU A 38 -9.05 29.98 46.69
CA LEU A 38 -8.72 28.56 46.73
C LEU A 38 -7.28 28.32 46.27
N ILE A 39 -6.49 27.64 47.09
CA ILE A 39 -5.12 27.23 46.75
C ILE A 39 -5.06 25.71 46.60
N ARG A 40 -4.49 25.27 45.48
CA ARG A 40 -4.21 23.87 45.14
C ARG A 40 -2.77 23.74 44.63
N THR A 41 -2.13 22.60 44.89
CA THR A 41 -0.85 22.23 44.27
C THR A 41 -1.08 21.13 43.25
N GLY A 42 -0.31 21.14 42.16
CA GLY A 42 -0.47 20.20 41.07
C GLY A 42 0.66 20.34 40.04
N PRO A 43 0.82 19.37 39.13
CA PRO A 43 1.75 19.53 38.01
C PRO A 43 1.27 20.64 37.08
N PHE A 44 2.18 21.53 36.67
CA PHE A 44 1.86 22.47 35.59
C PHE A 44 1.85 21.77 34.23
N GLY A 45 1.09 22.33 33.30
CA GLY A 45 1.27 22.02 31.88
C GLY A 45 2.68 22.42 31.41
N ARG A 46 3.13 21.83 30.31
CA ARG A 46 4.42 22.18 29.71
C ARG A 46 4.28 23.42 28.83
N ASN A 47 5.24 24.34 28.92
CA ASN A 47 5.42 25.44 27.99
C ASN A 47 6.90 25.87 28.01
N ARG A 48 7.29 26.78 27.11
CA ARG A 48 8.68 27.20 26.95
C ARG A 48 9.24 27.88 28.19
N ILE A 49 8.41 28.66 28.89
CA ILE A 49 8.82 29.38 30.11
C ILE A 49 9.08 28.43 31.26
N LEU A 50 8.15 27.52 31.54
CA LEU A 50 8.25 26.56 32.65
C LEU A 50 9.33 25.49 32.42
N HIS A 51 9.78 25.30 31.18
CA HIS A 51 10.92 24.44 30.87
C HIS A 51 12.26 25.11 31.19
N ASN A 52 12.35 26.43 31.02
CA ASN A 52 13.59 27.20 31.19
C ASN A 52 13.72 27.84 32.59
N ASP A 53 12.79 27.57 33.51
CA ASP A 53 12.75 28.15 34.85
C ASP A 53 12.17 27.14 35.85
N ASP A 54 12.32 27.39 37.15
CA ASP A 54 11.86 26.48 38.21
C ASP A 54 10.34 26.57 38.42
N PRO A 55 9.55 25.52 38.11
CA PRO A 55 8.09 25.53 38.25
C PRO A 55 7.59 25.81 39.67
N SER A 56 8.39 25.53 40.70
CA SER A 56 8.01 25.76 42.10
C SER A 56 7.88 27.25 42.44
N LYS A 57 8.51 28.12 41.64
CA LYS A 57 8.46 29.59 41.78
C LYS A 57 7.24 30.22 41.11
N PHE A 58 6.38 29.43 40.47
CA PHE A 58 5.24 29.94 39.69
C PHE A 58 3.91 29.66 40.38
N ILE A 59 2.99 30.61 40.19
CA ILE A 59 1.58 30.50 40.56
C ILE A 59 0.74 30.70 39.29
N SER A 60 -0.17 29.78 38.98
CA SER A 60 -1.25 30.03 38.02
C SER A 60 -2.46 30.60 38.76
N ALA A 61 -2.69 31.91 38.62
CA ALA A 61 -3.82 32.61 39.22
C ALA A 61 -5.00 32.67 38.24
N SER A 62 -6.21 32.31 38.67
CA SER A 62 -7.45 32.35 37.90
C SER A 62 -8.46 33.31 38.52
N PHE A 63 -8.99 34.21 37.71
CA PHE A 63 -9.97 35.25 38.06
C PHE A 63 -11.28 35.08 37.28
N LYS A 64 -11.55 33.88 36.77
CA LYS A 64 -12.73 33.57 35.96
C LYS A 64 -14.03 33.85 36.71
N GLU A 65 -14.10 33.37 37.95
CA GLU A 65 -15.26 33.45 38.85
C GLU A 65 -15.25 34.70 39.75
N PHE A 66 -14.16 35.48 39.71
CA PHE A 66 -13.98 36.64 40.58
C PHE A 66 -14.84 37.83 40.15
N ARG A 67 -15.78 38.27 41.00
CA ARG A 67 -16.61 39.47 40.80
C ARG A 67 -16.70 40.26 42.11
N MET A 68 -16.75 41.59 42.04
CA MET A 68 -16.92 42.47 43.21
C MET A 68 -18.25 43.24 43.11
N PRO A 69 -18.96 43.50 44.23
CA PRO A 69 -20.30 44.09 44.22
C PRO A 69 -20.41 45.52 43.66
N ASP A 70 -19.34 46.32 43.69
CA ASP A 70 -19.30 47.69 43.16
C ASP A 70 -18.06 47.96 42.28
N TYR A 71 -18.17 48.93 41.36
CA TYR A 71 -17.13 49.36 40.38
C TYR A 71 -15.72 49.46 41.02
N THR A 72 -14.65 48.79 40.57
CA THR A 72 -14.45 47.94 39.38
C THR A 72 -13.50 46.77 39.71
N THR A 73 -13.85 45.55 39.28
CA THR A 73 -12.93 44.39 39.35
C THR A 73 -11.59 44.68 38.67
N VAL A 74 -11.58 45.56 37.66
CA VAL A 74 -10.38 46.01 36.97
C VAL A 74 -9.45 46.77 37.92
N ASP A 75 -9.96 47.71 38.70
CA ASP A 75 -9.15 48.50 39.64
C ASP A 75 -8.62 47.63 40.79
N TYR A 76 -9.42 46.70 41.29
CA TYR A 76 -8.93 45.70 42.26
C TYR A 76 -7.76 44.89 41.70
N LEU A 77 -7.90 44.35 40.47
CA LEU A 77 -6.82 43.59 39.83
C LEU A 77 -5.59 44.46 39.55
N ARG A 78 -5.77 45.74 39.22
CA ARG A 78 -4.64 46.67 39.05
C ARG A 78 -3.89 46.89 40.35
N LYS A 79 -4.60 47.10 41.47
CA LYS A 79 -3.97 47.20 42.81
C LYS A 79 -3.27 45.89 43.18
N PHE A 80 -3.93 44.74 42.95
CA PHE A 80 -3.37 43.42 43.20
C PHE A 80 -2.05 43.19 42.43
N PHE A 81 -2.01 43.50 41.13
CA PHE A 81 -0.79 43.31 40.34
C PHE A 81 0.31 44.32 40.68
N ALA A 82 -0.04 45.53 41.13
CA ALA A 82 0.93 46.52 41.59
C ALA A 82 1.60 46.08 42.91
N ALA A 83 0.81 45.60 43.87
CA ALA A 83 1.30 45.14 45.18
C ALA A 83 1.99 43.76 45.12
N GLY A 84 1.46 42.85 44.30
CA GLY A 84 1.85 41.44 44.27
C GLY A 84 1.20 40.60 45.36
N LEU A 85 1.32 39.28 45.24
CA LEU A 85 0.81 38.31 46.20
C LEU A 85 1.94 37.83 47.11
N PHE A 86 1.80 37.96 48.42
CA PHE A 86 2.78 37.47 49.39
C PHE A 86 2.28 36.20 50.06
N LEU A 87 3.03 35.11 49.91
CA LEU A 87 2.79 33.84 50.61
C LEU A 87 4.02 33.48 51.44
N ASN A 88 3.86 33.35 52.75
CA ASN A 88 4.94 32.98 53.69
C ASN A 88 6.20 33.85 53.51
N GLY A 89 6.03 35.16 53.39
CA GLY A 89 7.11 36.13 53.22
C GLY A 89 7.71 36.24 51.80
N ARG A 90 7.28 35.40 50.84
CA ARG A 90 7.73 35.48 49.43
C ARG A 90 6.74 36.23 48.56
N GLN A 91 7.23 37.17 47.75
CA GLN A 91 6.40 37.96 46.83
C GLN A 91 6.32 37.33 45.44
N TYR A 92 5.09 37.16 44.94
CA TYR A 92 4.78 36.69 43.59
C TYR A 92 4.16 37.83 42.79
N ARG A 93 4.80 38.21 41.69
CA ARG A 93 4.41 39.36 40.86
C ARG A 93 3.87 38.88 39.51
N PHE A 94 3.09 39.73 38.83
CA PHE A 94 2.53 39.40 37.51
C PHE A 94 3.64 39.06 36.52
N TYR A 95 3.61 37.84 35.98
CA TYR A 95 4.63 37.42 35.02
C TYR A 95 4.15 37.54 33.58
N HIS A 96 3.14 36.75 33.19
CA HIS A 96 2.44 36.90 31.92
C HIS A 96 1.24 35.95 31.81
N HIS A 97 0.57 35.94 30.66
CA HIS A 97 -0.43 34.96 30.26
C HIS A 97 -0.25 34.53 28.79
N SER A 98 -0.76 33.37 28.42
CA SER A 98 -1.02 33.01 27.00
C SER A 98 -2.35 33.63 26.52
N ASN A 99 -2.66 33.52 25.22
CA ASN A 99 -3.97 33.95 24.70
C ASN A 99 -5.14 33.12 25.24
N SER A 100 -4.95 31.83 25.53
CA SER A 100 -6.01 31.02 26.15
C SER A 100 -6.27 31.48 27.58
N GLN A 101 -5.19 31.69 28.33
CA GLN A 101 -5.26 32.20 29.69
C GLN A 101 -5.91 33.58 29.77
N LEU A 102 -5.63 34.48 28.81
CA LEU A 102 -6.33 35.77 28.70
C LEU A 102 -7.86 35.60 28.58
N ARG A 103 -8.31 34.70 27.70
CA ARG A 103 -9.74 34.40 27.50
C ARG A 103 -10.37 33.77 28.75
N GLU A 104 -9.63 32.93 29.45
CA GLU A 104 -10.06 32.27 30.69
C GLU A 104 -9.93 33.16 31.93
N ARG A 105 -9.41 34.39 31.78
CA ARG A 105 -9.04 35.30 32.87
C ARG A 105 -8.09 34.65 33.88
N SER A 106 -7.08 33.93 33.39
CA SER A 106 -5.99 33.37 34.19
C SER A 106 -4.63 33.91 33.75
N CYS A 107 -3.64 33.88 34.64
CA CYS A 107 -2.27 34.32 34.35
C CYS A 107 -1.25 33.60 35.25
N PHE A 108 0.02 33.67 34.87
CA PHE A 108 1.13 33.26 35.72
C PHE A 108 1.65 34.43 36.55
N LEU A 109 1.80 34.21 37.85
CA LEU A 109 2.65 34.99 38.74
C LEU A 109 3.94 34.22 38.99
N ARG A 110 5.02 34.94 39.28
CA ARG A 110 6.32 34.34 39.57
C ARG A 110 6.97 35.04 40.76
N GLU A 111 7.68 34.27 41.59
CA GLU A 111 8.51 34.78 42.68
C GLU A 111 9.59 35.74 42.12
N ALA A 112 9.65 36.97 42.62
CA ALA A 112 10.66 37.97 42.27
C ALA A 112 10.66 39.14 43.25
N GLU A 113 11.81 39.79 43.42
CA GLU A 113 11.98 40.97 44.28
C GLU A 113 11.45 42.25 43.63
N ASN A 114 11.56 42.36 42.30
CA ASN A 114 11.15 43.55 41.54
C ASN A 114 10.77 43.20 40.09
N ASP A 115 10.13 44.13 39.39
CA ASP A 115 9.68 43.93 38.00
C ASP A 115 10.84 43.87 37.00
N ALA A 116 11.98 44.52 37.30
CA ALA A 116 13.15 44.53 36.43
C ALA A 116 13.78 43.13 36.30
N GLU A 117 13.79 42.34 37.39
CA GLU A 117 14.21 40.93 37.34
C GLU A 117 13.34 40.12 36.37
N LEU A 118 12.02 40.27 36.46
CA LEU A 118 11.08 39.55 35.61
C LEU A 118 11.16 39.99 34.15
N ASP A 119 11.33 41.30 33.90
CA ASP A 119 11.52 41.86 32.57
C ASP A 119 12.81 41.34 31.92
N ALA A 120 13.93 41.35 32.66
CA ALA A 120 15.20 40.81 32.19
C ALA A 120 15.09 39.31 31.81
N ARG A 121 14.30 38.52 32.54
CA ARG A 121 14.06 37.10 32.20
C ARG A 121 13.26 36.94 30.91
N ILE A 122 12.15 37.68 30.74
CA ILE A 122 11.30 37.56 29.55
C ILE A 122 11.98 38.13 28.30
N TYR A 123 12.60 39.31 28.40
CA TYR A 123 13.19 39.99 27.25
C TYR A 123 14.45 39.31 26.71
N ARG A 124 15.02 38.36 27.45
CA ARG A 124 16.06 37.46 26.92
C ARG A 124 15.57 36.49 25.84
N PHE A 125 14.26 36.26 25.72
CA PHE A 125 13.70 35.34 24.71
C PHE A 125 13.43 35.99 23.35
N GLY A 126 13.45 37.32 23.25
CA GLY A 126 13.28 38.01 21.98
C GLY A 126 13.18 39.54 22.09
N ASP A 127 13.13 40.19 20.93
CA ASP A 127 13.13 41.64 20.71
C ASP A 127 11.82 42.37 21.06
N PHE A 128 11.17 41.99 22.16
CA PHE A 128 9.85 42.52 22.52
C PHE A 128 9.80 44.04 22.76
N LEU A 129 10.95 44.68 23.04
CA LEU A 129 11.06 46.12 23.26
C LEU A 129 10.81 46.97 21.99
N GLU A 130 11.01 46.37 20.81
CA GLU A 130 10.70 47.00 19.52
C GLU A 130 9.19 47.12 19.28
N ILE A 131 8.40 46.26 19.91
CA ILE A 131 6.94 46.23 19.77
C ILE A 131 6.31 47.33 20.62
N LYS A 132 5.86 48.42 20.00
CA LYS A 132 5.30 49.62 20.69
C LYS A 132 3.80 49.57 20.99
N SER A 133 3.12 48.46 20.73
CA SER A 133 1.71 48.25 21.10
C SER A 133 1.62 47.28 22.28
N VAL A 134 0.91 47.67 23.35
CA VAL A 134 0.74 46.84 24.56
C VAL A 134 0.06 45.51 24.22
N ALA A 135 -1.03 45.56 23.45
CA ALA A 135 -1.78 44.37 23.05
C ALA A 135 -0.93 43.43 22.18
N LYS A 136 -0.18 43.99 21.22
CA LYS A 136 0.70 43.22 20.32
C LYS A 136 1.86 42.59 21.09
N ARG A 137 2.51 43.35 21.98
CA ARG A 137 3.60 42.86 22.84
C ARG A 137 3.11 41.74 23.75
N ALA A 138 1.96 41.91 24.41
CA ALA A 138 1.32 40.86 25.21
C ALA A 138 1.03 39.60 24.36
N LYS A 139 0.48 39.76 23.16
CA LYS A 139 0.20 38.64 22.23
C LYS A 139 1.49 37.89 21.83
N ARG A 140 2.61 38.58 21.64
CA ARG A 140 3.90 37.95 21.27
C ARG A 140 4.57 37.25 22.45
N ILE A 141 4.68 37.91 23.61
CA ILE A 141 5.22 37.28 24.83
C ILE A 141 4.37 36.06 25.22
N GLY A 142 3.04 36.15 25.07
CA GLY A 142 2.11 35.06 25.35
C GLY A 142 2.32 33.79 24.51
N LEU A 143 3.05 33.85 23.39
CA LEU A 143 3.45 32.67 22.62
C LEU A 143 4.40 31.77 23.43
N LEU A 144 5.25 32.34 24.29
CA LEU A 144 6.17 31.59 25.16
C LEU A 144 5.43 30.79 26.25
N PHE A 145 4.24 31.26 26.63
CA PHE A 145 3.38 30.67 27.66
C PHE A 145 2.33 29.70 27.09
N SER A 146 2.31 29.50 25.77
CA SER A 146 1.38 28.57 25.13
C SER A 146 1.72 27.14 25.54
N GLY A 147 0.69 26.35 25.89
CA GLY A 147 0.89 24.96 26.29
C GLY A 147 1.44 24.11 25.15
N SER A 148 2.65 23.58 25.31
CA SER A 148 3.28 22.66 24.36
C SER A 148 4.34 21.80 25.04
N SER A 149 4.43 20.53 24.65
CA SER A 149 5.63 19.75 24.94
C SER A 149 6.71 20.14 23.95
N ILE A 150 7.95 20.29 24.44
CA ILE A 150 9.13 20.40 23.59
C ILE A 150 9.36 19.04 22.97
N ASP A 151 9.43 19.01 21.63
CA ASP A 151 9.47 17.75 20.89
C ASP A 151 10.84 17.52 20.29
N TYR A 152 11.39 18.54 19.62
CA TYR A 152 12.62 18.37 18.86
C TYR A 152 13.51 19.59 18.96
N GLU A 153 14.82 19.39 19.07
CA GLU A 153 15.80 20.47 18.98
C GLU A 153 16.16 20.70 17.50
N LEU A 154 15.51 21.69 16.90
CA LEU A 154 15.69 22.01 15.48
C LEU A 154 16.78 23.08 15.34
N ARG A 155 17.98 22.64 15.00
CA ARG A 155 19.14 23.50 14.77
C ARG A 155 18.88 24.52 13.63
N PRO A 156 19.17 25.82 13.83
CA PRO A 156 18.89 26.86 12.83
C PRO A 156 19.52 26.61 11.46
N GLU A 157 20.67 25.93 11.39
CA GLU A 157 21.37 25.61 10.15
C GLU A 157 20.55 24.67 9.24
N LEU A 158 19.66 23.89 9.84
CA LEU A 158 18.74 22.99 9.14
C LEU A 158 17.43 23.68 8.74
N THR A 159 17.32 24.98 8.96
CA THR A 159 16.14 25.80 8.63
C THR A 159 16.49 26.88 7.61
N GLU A 160 15.46 27.41 6.96
CA GLU A 160 15.57 28.50 5.99
C GLU A 160 14.34 29.40 6.03
N ASP A 161 14.55 30.72 5.90
CA ASP A 161 13.47 31.70 5.74
C ASP A 161 13.17 31.89 4.25
N ILE A 162 11.89 31.77 3.87
CA ILE A 162 11.40 31.88 2.50
C ILE A 162 10.33 32.99 2.38
N ASP A 163 10.14 33.54 1.19
CA ASP A 163 9.18 34.63 0.95
C ASP A 163 7.73 34.18 0.96
N ASP A 164 6.80 35.04 1.42
CA ASP A 164 5.37 34.78 1.27
C ASP A 164 4.91 34.69 -0.20
N LEU A 165 3.89 33.88 -0.46
CA LEU A 165 3.25 33.78 -1.77
C LEU A 165 2.32 34.96 -1.96
N MET A 166 2.85 36.05 -2.52
CA MET A 166 2.12 37.29 -2.78
C MET A 166 1.55 37.34 -4.20
N VAL A 167 0.34 37.87 -4.35
CA VAL A 167 -0.22 38.37 -5.62
C VAL A 167 -0.74 39.78 -5.37
N GLY A 168 -0.08 40.79 -5.95
CA GLY A 168 -0.31 42.18 -5.59
C GLY A 168 0.00 42.40 -4.10
N ASN A 169 -0.99 42.87 -3.33
CA ASN A 169 -0.86 43.10 -1.89
C ASN A 169 -1.43 41.97 -1.02
N GLU A 170 -2.00 40.92 -1.62
CA GLU A 170 -2.61 39.80 -0.89
C GLU A 170 -1.61 38.68 -0.65
N ASN A 171 -1.59 38.13 0.58
CA ASN A 171 -0.76 36.98 0.96
C ASN A 171 -1.59 35.69 0.94
N PHE A 172 -1.16 34.71 0.15
CA PHE A 172 -1.83 33.40 0.01
C PHE A 172 -1.23 32.30 0.88
N SER A 173 -0.08 32.55 1.50
CA SER A 173 0.63 31.59 2.36
C SER A 173 0.70 32.03 3.82
N ASP A 174 -0.16 32.95 4.27
CA ASP A 174 -0.03 33.54 5.60
C ASP A 174 -0.09 32.49 6.72
N GLY A 175 1.05 32.18 7.33
CA GLY A 175 1.17 31.20 8.40
C GLY A 175 1.53 29.79 7.95
N CYS A 176 1.76 29.54 6.65
CA CYS A 176 2.00 28.21 6.09
C CYS A 176 3.45 28.04 5.58
N GLY A 177 4.26 27.26 6.29
CA GLY A 177 5.62 26.88 5.91
C GLY A 177 5.72 25.43 5.44
N LEU A 178 6.95 24.98 5.19
CA LEU A 178 7.23 23.67 4.59
C LEU A 178 8.06 22.79 5.54
N ILE A 179 7.79 21.49 5.56
CA ILE A 179 8.53 20.49 6.34
C ILE A 179 8.91 19.30 5.47
N SER A 180 10.13 18.80 5.65
CA SER A 180 10.60 17.58 5.01
C SER A 180 9.96 16.33 5.63
N ARG A 181 9.87 15.25 4.87
CA ARG A 181 9.36 13.96 5.35
C ARG A 181 10.22 13.43 6.50
N ARG A 182 11.54 13.61 6.43
CA ARG A 182 12.46 13.19 7.51
C ARG A 182 12.11 13.83 8.85
N LEU A 183 11.90 15.16 8.88
CA LEU A 183 11.54 15.85 10.12
C LEU A 183 10.13 15.50 10.57
N ALA A 184 9.17 15.36 9.64
CA ALA A 184 7.82 14.91 9.95
C ALA A 184 7.80 13.54 10.65
N ASP A 185 8.56 12.56 10.14
CA ASP A 185 8.65 11.22 10.73
C ASP A 185 9.32 11.25 12.13
N GLN A 186 10.33 12.11 12.33
CA GLN A 186 10.96 12.31 13.64
C GLN A 186 9.99 12.92 14.66
N LEU A 187 9.23 13.94 14.26
CA LEU A 187 8.20 14.56 15.12
C LEU A 187 7.12 13.57 15.49
N SER A 188 6.63 12.76 14.53
CA SER A 188 5.66 11.71 14.78
C SER A 188 6.15 10.64 15.75
N LYS A 189 7.42 10.22 15.62
CA LYS A 189 8.07 9.30 16.56
C LYS A 189 8.09 9.86 17.97
N GLN A 190 8.57 11.09 18.13
CA GLN A 190 8.73 11.72 19.43
C GLN A 190 7.39 11.98 20.14
N LYS A 191 6.41 12.49 19.40
CA LYS A 191 5.05 12.75 19.90
C LYS A 191 4.22 11.49 20.11
N LYS A 192 4.74 10.32 19.68
CA LYS A 192 4.01 9.05 19.67
C LYS A 192 2.65 9.20 18.98
N ILE A 193 2.65 9.82 17.80
CA ILE A 193 1.43 9.98 17.00
C ILE A 193 1.07 8.61 16.46
N ILE A 194 0.01 8.04 17.05
CA ILE A 194 -0.50 6.71 16.73
C ILE A 194 -1.92 6.87 16.22
N PHE A 195 -2.21 6.22 15.10
CA PHE A 195 -3.54 6.06 14.57
C PHE A 195 -3.80 4.55 14.38
N ARG A 196 -4.84 4.03 15.06
CA ARG A 196 -5.19 2.59 15.06
C ARG A 196 -4.04 1.65 15.40
N GLY A 197 -3.28 1.96 16.45
CA GLY A 197 -2.15 1.13 16.89
C GLY A 197 -0.90 1.24 16.01
N LEU A 198 -0.98 1.90 14.85
CA LEU A 198 0.14 2.12 13.94
C LEU A 198 0.68 3.55 14.06
N ARG A 199 1.99 3.71 13.85
CA ARG A 199 2.61 5.05 13.79
C ARG A 199 2.06 5.80 12.59
N TYR A 200 1.60 7.02 12.82
CA TYR A 200 1.06 7.89 11.77
C TYR A 200 1.92 9.13 11.59
N THR A 201 2.20 9.47 10.33
CA THR A 201 2.89 10.72 9.95
C THR A 201 1.89 11.68 9.32
N PRO A 202 1.47 12.73 10.05
CA PRO A 202 0.61 13.79 9.53
C PRO A 202 1.22 14.53 8.34
N SER A 203 0.35 15.03 7.45
CA SER A 203 0.75 15.94 6.37
C SER A 203 0.98 17.37 6.86
N VAL A 204 0.34 17.76 7.97
CA VAL A 204 0.39 19.13 8.51
C VAL A 204 0.67 19.08 10.01
N PHE A 205 1.61 19.92 10.45
CA PHE A 205 1.93 20.14 11.86
C PHE A 205 1.75 21.61 12.20
N GLN A 206 0.88 21.94 13.16
CA GLN A 206 0.85 23.27 13.75
C GLN A 206 1.97 23.39 14.77
N ILE A 207 2.85 24.39 14.61
CA ILE A 207 4.09 24.49 15.36
C ILE A 207 4.27 25.82 16.10
N ARG A 208 5.16 25.78 17.09
CA ARG A 208 5.81 26.92 17.73
C ARG A 208 7.31 26.65 17.74
N TYR A 209 8.07 27.51 17.09
CA TYR A 209 9.53 27.40 17.00
C TYR A 209 10.12 28.78 17.09
N ARG A 210 11.01 29.06 18.06
CA ARG A 210 11.58 30.41 18.21
C ARG A 210 10.48 31.49 18.21
N GLY A 211 10.55 32.48 17.33
CA GLY A 211 9.51 33.48 17.11
C GLY A 211 8.48 33.11 16.04
N TYR A 212 8.58 31.92 15.43
CA TYR A 212 7.68 31.41 14.40
C TYR A 212 6.42 30.77 14.98
N LYS A 213 5.30 31.14 14.38
CA LYS A 213 3.96 30.59 14.65
C LYS A 213 3.29 30.28 13.31
N GLY A 214 2.84 29.05 13.13
CA GLY A 214 2.06 28.66 11.97
C GLY A 214 1.90 27.16 11.83
N VAL A 215 1.60 26.71 10.61
CA VAL A 215 1.67 25.30 10.22
C VAL A 215 2.86 25.03 9.33
N LEU A 216 3.38 23.81 9.38
CA LEU A 216 4.29 23.28 8.38
C LEU A 216 3.59 22.14 7.65
N MET A 217 3.55 22.22 6.33
CA MET A 217 3.00 21.17 5.47
C MET A 217 4.11 20.36 4.82
N LEU A 218 3.87 19.06 4.68
CA LEU A 218 4.81 18.13 4.06
C LEU A 218 5.15 18.59 2.63
N HIS A 219 6.45 18.66 2.31
CA HIS A 219 6.92 19.06 0.98
C HIS A 219 8.05 18.12 0.50
N PRO A 220 7.74 17.14 -0.36
CA PRO A 220 8.69 16.11 -0.80
C PRO A 220 10.00 16.65 -1.40
N ASP A 221 9.96 17.77 -2.12
CA ASP A 221 11.16 18.32 -2.76
C ASP A 221 12.25 18.76 -1.76
N LEU A 222 11.90 19.00 -0.49
CA LEU A 222 12.89 19.29 0.56
C LEU A 222 13.79 18.08 0.86
N ASP A 223 13.24 16.86 0.79
CA ASP A 223 14.03 15.65 0.99
C ASP A 223 14.92 15.35 -0.22
N ALA A 224 14.45 15.66 -1.44
CA ALA A 224 15.21 15.48 -2.68
C ALA A 224 16.47 16.36 -2.72
N ALA A 225 16.37 17.59 -2.25
CA ALA A 225 17.50 18.53 -2.18
C ALA A 225 18.56 18.17 -1.10
N ARG A 226 18.28 17.18 -0.23
CA ARG A 226 19.11 16.75 0.92
C ARG A 226 19.68 17.90 1.78
N GLY A 227 18.98 19.03 1.83
CA GLY A 227 19.43 20.25 2.52
C GLY A 227 18.66 20.54 3.81
N LYS A 228 17.69 21.46 3.71
CA LYS A 228 16.92 21.99 4.85
C LYS A 228 15.79 21.05 5.28
N LEU A 229 15.52 20.99 6.58
CA LEU A 229 14.44 20.17 7.16
C LEU A 229 13.11 20.93 7.29
N ALA A 230 13.16 22.25 7.47
CA ALA A 230 11.98 23.10 7.55
C ALA A 230 12.27 24.46 6.91
N GLN A 231 11.28 25.00 6.22
CA GLN A 231 11.32 26.35 5.68
C GLN A 231 10.15 27.18 6.23
N PHE A 232 10.45 28.40 6.67
CA PHE A 232 9.49 29.28 7.33
C PHE A 232 9.21 30.51 6.49
N ARG A 233 7.94 30.88 6.33
CA ARG A 233 7.56 32.11 5.61
C ARG A 233 7.70 33.34 6.50
N LYS A 234 7.94 34.51 5.89
CA LYS A 234 8.05 35.80 6.60
C LYS A 234 6.86 36.06 7.52
N SER A 235 5.63 35.81 7.07
CA SER A 235 4.43 36.03 7.89
C SER A 235 4.37 35.17 9.16
N MET A 236 5.06 34.03 9.19
CA MET A 236 5.11 33.15 10.36
C MET A 236 5.96 33.76 11.49
N LYS A 237 6.94 34.59 11.17
CA LYS A 237 7.89 35.18 12.12
C LYS A 237 7.24 36.34 12.88
N LYS A 238 6.84 36.07 14.11
CA LYS A 238 6.05 37.03 14.92
C LYS A 238 6.91 37.98 15.77
N PHE A 239 8.16 37.60 16.05
CA PHE A 239 9.23 38.37 16.72
C PHE A 239 10.59 37.69 16.46
N ASN A 240 11.73 38.35 16.67
CA ASN A 240 13.04 37.70 16.56
C ASN A 240 13.41 37.07 17.90
N ALA A 241 13.60 35.74 17.92
CA ALA A 241 13.97 35.02 19.14
C ALA A 241 15.49 34.88 19.28
N THR A 242 15.97 35.18 20.49
CA THR A 242 17.40 35.24 20.85
C THR A 242 17.90 34.01 21.61
N LEU A 243 16.99 33.17 22.12
CA LEU A 243 17.29 31.94 22.84
C LEU A 243 16.34 30.82 22.38
N ASP A 244 16.76 29.56 22.58
CA ASP A 244 15.97 28.34 22.46
C ASP A 244 15.62 27.89 21.02
N ASN A 245 16.20 26.75 20.60
CA ASN A 245 15.99 26.12 19.29
C ASN A 245 14.98 24.96 19.34
N THR A 246 14.11 24.92 20.34
CA THR A 246 13.11 23.88 20.47
C THR A 246 11.90 24.12 19.57
N LEU A 247 11.58 23.10 18.76
CA LEU A 247 10.38 22.98 17.97
C LEU A 247 9.31 22.26 18.80
N SER A 248 8.14 22.88 18.92
CA SER A 248 6.97 22.30 19.60
C SER A 248 5.80 22.18 18.64
N VAL A 249 5.22 21.00 18.52
CA VAL A 249 3.97 20.72 17.80
C VAL A 249 2.80 20.90 18.77
N VAL A 250 1.86 21.77 18.39
CA VAL A 250 0.65 22.09 19.17
C VAL A 250 -0.63 21.48 18.57
N GLY A 251 -0.58 21.04 17.32
CA GLY A 251 -1.68 20.38 16.60
C GLY A 251 -1.16 19.70 15.33
N TYR A 252 -1.94 18.79 14.75
CA TYR A 252 -1.57 18.08 13.52
C TYR A 252 -2.81 17.58 12.77
N SER A 253 -2.70 17.41 11.45
CA SER A 253 -3.76 16.82 10.61
C SER A 253 -4.03 15.38 11.05
N ALA A 254 -5.30 15.00 11.21
CA ALA A 254 -5.68 13.69 11.71
C ALA A 254 -6.71 13.00 10.79
N PRO A 255 -6.60 11.68 10.57
CA PRO A 255 -7.59 10.90 9.84
C PRO A 255 -8.96 10.95 10.52
N TYR A 256 -10.04 10.87 9.74
CA TYR A 256 -11.43 10.79 10.22
C TYR A 256 -11.85 11.92 11.17
N ALA A 257 -11.22 13.10 11.05
CA ALA A 257 -11.67 14.30 11.76
C ALA A 257 -12.99 14.80 11.16
N PHE A 258 -14.14 14.24 11.57
CA PHE A 258 -15.44 14.62 11.04
C PHE A 258 -15.82 16.06 11.37
N GLY A 259 -16.42 16.73 10.37
CA GLY A 259 -17.00 18.05 10.52
C GLY A 259 -18.30 18.00 11.33
N ARG A 260 -18.62 19.12 11.99
CA ARG A 260 -19.86 19.27 12.76
C ARG A 260 -20.55 20.57 12.40
N LEU A 261 -21.85 20.46 12.12
CA LEU A 261 -22.72 21.62 12.04
C LEU A 261 -23.01 22.11 13.46
N ASN A 262 -22.77 23.40 13.69
CA ASN A 262 -23.13 24.13 14.90
C ASN A 262 -24.18 25.20 14.57
N ASN A 263 -24.77 25.82 15.60
CA ASN A 263 -25.74 26.91 15.42
C ASN A 263 -25.26 27.99 14.43
N ASP A 264 -24.01 28.42 14.56
CA ASP A 264 -23.43 29.49 13.74
C ASP A 264 -23.50 29.12 12.25
N ILE A 265 -22.96 27.95 11.86
CA ILE A 265 -23.01 27.48 10.47
C ILE A 265 -24.45 27.27 10.01
N ILE A 266 -25.31 26.67 10.85
CA ILE A 266 -26.72 26.38 10.53
C ILE A 266 -27.48 27.67 10.19
N VAL A 267 -27.29 28.73 10.97
CA VAL A 267 -27.93 30.03 10.72
C VAL A 267 -27.51 30.59 9.35
N LEU A 268 -26.23 30.50 9.00
CA LEU A 268 -25.73 31.01 7.72
C LEU A 268 -26.24 30.20 6.53
N ILE A 269 -26.13 28.88 6.56
CA ILE A 269 -26.59 28.04 5.43
C ILE A 269 -28.10 28.09 5.25
N SER A 270 -28.88 28.24 6.35
CA SER A 270 -30.32 28.45 6.27
C SER A 270 -30.65 29.80 5.61
N SER A 271 -29.92 30.87 5.99
CA SER A 271 -30.06 32.19 5.35
C SER A 271 -29.68 32.16 3.86
N LEU A 272 -28.78 31.26 3.45
CA LEU A 272 -28.40 31.01 2.05
C LEU A 272 -29.38 30.08 1.30
N GLY A 273 -30.46 29.65 1.94
CA GLY A 273 -31.57 28.93 1.30
C GLY A 273 -31.56 27.41 1.48
N ILE A 274 -30.78 26.86 2.42
CA ILE A 274 -30.98 25.49 2.87
C ILE A 274 -32.27 25.42 3.71
N THR A 275 -33.17 24.52 3.33
CA THR A 275 -34.49 24.35 3.95
C THR A 275 -34.40 23.71 5.33
N THR A 276 -35.33 24.06 6.22
CA THR A 276 -35.45 23.47 7.57
C THR A 276 -35.63 21.96 7.51
N GLU A 277 -36.39 21.47 6.53
CA GLU A 277 -36.66 20.04 6.31
C GLU A 277 -35.37 19.25 6.01
N ALA A 278 -34.48 19.81 5.19
CA ALA A 278 -33.18 19.19 4.88
C ALA A 278 -32.28 19.10 6.12
N LEU A 279 -32.27 20.14 6.96
CA LEU A 279 -31.49 20.14 8.20
C LEU A 279 -32.05 19.18 9.24
N LEU A 280 -33.38 19.11 9.38
CA LEU A 280 -34.07 18.13 10.24
C LEU A 280 -33.83 16.70 9.75
N ALA A 281 -33.84 16.45 8.45
CA ALA A 281 -33.52 15.14 7.87
C ALA A 281 -32.09 14.71 8.23
N LYS A 282 -31.09 15.59 8.07
CA LYS A 282 -29.71 15.29 8.48
C LYS A 282 -29.56 15.09 9.98
N GLN A 283 -30.34 15.81 10.78
CA GLN A 283 -30.36 15.60 12.22
C GLN A 283 -30.96 14.24 12.60
N ALA A 284 -32.05 13.84 11.94
CA ALA A 284 -32.68 12.54 12.12
C ALA A 284 -31.74 11.39 11.70
N GLU A 285 -31.04 11.52 10.57
CA GLU A 285 -29.99 10.56 10.15
C GLU A 285 -28.91 10.40 11.24
N TYR A 286 -28.47 11.52 11.84
CA TYR A 286 -27.49 11.49 12.92
C TYR A 286 -28.02 10.82 14.20
N PHE A 287 -29.27 11.09 14.56
CA PHE A 287 -29.94 10.47 15.71
C PHE A 287 -30.13 8.97 15.53
N GLN A 288 -30.58 8.54 14.34
CA GLN A 288 -30.69 7.13 14.00
C GLN A 288 -29.33 6.43 14.11
N TRP A 289 -28.26 7.07 13.64
CA TRP A 289 -26.91 6.51 13.77
C TRP A 289 -26.46 6.36 15.24
N LEU A 290 -26.80 7.29 16.12
CA LEU A 290 -26.54 7.19 17.57
C LEU A 290 -27.35 6.06 18.23
N GLU A 291 -28.62 5.87 17.84
CA GLU A 291 -29.48 4.80 18.37
C GLU A 291 -29.00 3.41 17.92
N SER A 292 -28.65 3.29 16.64
CA SER A 292 -28.19 2.03 16.05
C SER A 292 -26.87 1.54 16.64
N ALA A 293 -26.07 2.42 17.24
CA ALA A 293 -24.83 2.04 17.89
C ALA A 293 -24.99 1.06 19.08
N SER A 294 -26.20 0.91 19.61
CA SER A 294 -26.47 -0.04 20.70
C SER A 294 -26.73 -1.47 20.24
N HIS A 295 -27.11 -1.66 18.96
CA HIS A 295 -27.57 -2.95 18.43
C HIS A 295 -26.95 -3.34 17.09
N ASP A 296 -26.25 -2.43 16.42
CA ASP A 296 -25.53 -2.66 15.16
C ASP A 296 -24.04 -2.41 15.36
N VAL A 297 -23.24 -3.48 15.21
CA VAL A 297 -21.77 -3.44 15.37
C VAL A 297 -21.12 -2.44 14.42
N THR A 298 -21.59 -2.39 13.17
CA THR A 298 -21.07 -1.48 12.15
C THR A 298 -21.35 -0.03 12.55
N ALA A 299 -22.60 0.27 12.89
CA ALA A 299 -23.00 1.60 13.35
C ALA A 299 -22.22 2.02 14.60
N ALA A 300 -22.00 1.09 15.54
CA ALA A 300 -21.25 1.28 16.77
C ALA A 300 -19.78 1.62 16.52
N VAL A 301 -19.09 0.85 15.66
CA VAL A 301 -17.70 1.09 15.28
C VAL A 301 -17.56 2.45 14.61
N ASP A 302 -18.45 2.76 13.67
CA ASP A 302 -18.42 4.01 12.92
C ASP A 302 -18.64 5.23 13.83
N ILE A 303 -19.65 5.20 14.72
CA ILE A 303 -19.92 6.35 15.60
C ILE A 303 -18.80 6.53 16.62
N VAL A 304 -18.29 5.44 17.20
CA VAL A 304 -17.24 5.47 18.22
C VAL A 304 -15.93 6.00 17.61
N CYS A 305 -15.59 5.59 16.39
CA CYS A 305 -14.48 6.18 15.64
C CYS A 305 -14.70 7.66 15.35
N SER A 306 -15.91 8.06 14.95
CA SER A 306 -16.27 9.46 14.65
C SER A 306 -16.22 10.37 15.88
N LEU A 307 -16.41 9.78 17.05
CA LEU A 307 -16.28 10.44 18.36
C LEU A 307 -14.84 10.34 18.93
N GLY A 308 -13.90 9.77 18.20
CA GLY A 308 -12.47 9.69 18.56
C GLY A 308 -12.13 8.59 19.56
N ALA A 309 -13.02 7.62 19.79
CA ALA A 309 -12.85 6.53 20.75
C ALA A 309 -12.33 5.24 20.08
N TYR A 310 -11.26 5.33 19.30
CA TYR A 310 -10.73 4.22 18.48
C TYR A 310 -10.42 2.92 19.25
N ALA A 311 -9.92 3.04 20.49
CA ALA A 311 -9.64 1.87 21.33
C ALA A 311 -10.92 1.10 21.72
N LEU A 312 -12.05 1.80 21.85
CA LEU A 312 -13.33 1.15 22.06
C LEU A 312 -13.83 0.47 20.79
N ALA A 313 -13.65 1.08 19.61
CA ALA A 313 -14.02 0.46 18.33
C ALA A 313 -13.31 -0.89 18.12
N GLU A 314 -12.04 -0.99 18.54
CA GLU A 314 -11.30 -2.25 18.55
C GLU A 314 -11.92 -3.30 19.48
N ARG A 315 -12.28 -2.91 20.71
CA ARG A 315 -12.92 -3.80 21.67
C ARG A 315 -14.31 -4.25 21.22
N ILE A 316 -15.07 -3.39 20.53
CA ILE A 316 -16.38 -3.75 19.94
C ILE A 316 -16.22 -4.90 18.96
N LEU A 317 -15.18 -4.88 18.14
CA LEU A 317 -14.95 -5.89 17.11
C LEU A 317 -14.43 -7.21 17.67
N LEU A 318 -13.70 -7.16 18.79
CA LEU A 318 -13.12 -8.36 19.42
C LEU A 318 -14.06 -9.02 20.43
N GLU A 319 -14.72 -8.23 21.27
CA GLU A 319 -15.56 -8.72 22.37
C GLU A 319 -17.06 -8.75 22.01
N GLY A 320 -17.46 -8.13 20.90
CA GLY A 320 -18.86 -8.01 20.46
C GLY A 320 -19.69 -7.02 21.29
N LEU A 321 -20.92 -6.75 20.83
CA LEU A 321 -21.88 -5.92 21.57
C LEU A 321 -22.45 -6.63 22.80
N ASP A 322 -22.17 -7.91 23.04
CA ASP A 322 -22.69 -8.64 24.20
C ASP A 322 -21.84 -8.49 25.46
N SER A 323 -20.58 -8.07 25.30
CA SER A 323 -19.68 -7.79 26.41
C SER A 323 -20.26 -6.64 27.25
N ALA A 324 -20.63 -6.93 28.51
CA ALA A 324 -21.15 -5.92 29.43
C ALA A 324 -20.20 -4.70 29.59
N PRO A 325 -18.87 -4.89 29.69
CA PRO A 325 -17.91 -3.78 29.63
C PRO A 325 -17.97 -2.95 28.34
N VAL A 326 -18.14 -3.57 27.17
CA VAL A 326 -18.23 -2.87 25.88
C VAL A 326 -19.53 -2.09 25.77
N ARG A 327 -20.67 -2.70 26.09
CA ARG A 327 -21.97 -2.00 26.10
C ARG A 327 -21.97 -0.78 27.01
N SER A 328 -21.42 -0.95 28.22
CA SER A 328 -21.29 0.16 29.17
C SER A 328 -20.42 1.28 28.61
N ALA A 329 -19.32 0.93 27.93
CA ALA A 329 -18.44 1.92 27.31
C ALA A 329 -19.06 2.62 26.10
N ILE A 330 -19.78 1.91 25.21
CA ILE A 330 -20.53 2.51 24.09
C ILE A 330 -21.59 3.44 24.64
N SER A 331 -22.41 2.95 25.57
CA SER A 331 -23.47 3.73 26.20
C SER A 331 -22.89 4.98 26.86
N ALA A 332 -21.76 4.90 27.55
CA ALA A 332 -21.09 6.07 28.13
C ALA A 332 -20.64 7.09 27.07
N VAL A 333 -20.08 6.63 25.94
CA VAL A 333 -19.64 7.50 24.84
C VAL A 333 -20.83 8.18 24.15
N VAL A 334 -21.87 7.42 23.81
CA VAL A 334 -23.08 7.94 23.15
C VAL A 334 -23.86 8.84 24.09
N THR A 335 -24.08 8.41 25.33
CA THR A 335 -24.74 9.22 26.37
C THR A 335 -24.01 10.55 26.59
N ARG A 336 -22.68 10.56 26.57
CA ARG A 336 -21.90 11.79 26.65
C ARG A 336 -22.12 12.71 25.45
N GLU A 337 -22.22 12.17 24.24
CA GLU A 337 -22.53 12.96 23.04
C GLU A 337 -23.96 13.52 23.11
N VAL A 338 -24.95 12.70 23.50
CA VAL A 338 -26.35 13.13 23.68
C VAL A 338 -26.48 14.18 24.79
N LYS A 339 -25.82 13.98 25.93
CA LYS A 339 -25.74 14.99 27.00
C LYS A 339 -25.09 16.28 26.50
N SER A 340 -24.18 16.22 25.53
CA SER A 340 -23.56 17.44 24.97
C SER A 340 -24.52 18.34 24.19
N PHE A 341 -25.71 17.83 23.81
CA PHE A 341 -26.80 18.63 23.25
C PHE A 341 -27.37 19.60 24.30
N ARG A 342 -27.26 19.25 25.60
CA ARG A 342 -27.70 20.06 26.75
C ARG A 342 -26.49 20.45 27.61
N LYS A 343 -25.96 21.65 27.44
CA LYS A 343 -25.04 22.23 28.44
C LYS A 343 -25.90 23.01 29.46
N ASP A 344 -25.48 23.11 30.73
CA ASP A 344 -26.14 23.84 31.84
C ASP A 344 -26.34 25.37 31.63
N THR A 345 -26.38 25.83 30.38
CA THR A 345 -26.61 27.20 29.98
C THR A 345 -27.94 27.28 29.24
N GLU A 346 -28.73 28.33 29.50
CA GLU A 346 -30.05 28.66 28.90
C GLU A 346 -30.08 28.77 27.35
N LYS A 347 -29.07 28.25 26.63
CA LYS A 347 -28.96 28.28 25.16
C LYS A 347 -29.15 26.88 24.57
N ALA A 348 -30.21 26.74 23.78
CA ALA A 348 -30.41 25.62 22.86
C ALA A 348 -29.22 25.45 21.90
N ARG A 349 -28.67 24.23 21.79
CA ARG A 349 -27.48 23.93 20.99
C ARG A 349 -27.74 22.79 20.00
N SER A 350 -27.90 23.15 18.74
CA SER A 350 -27.92 22.21 17.62
C SER A 350 -26.47 21.86 17.26
N ARG A 351 -26.11 20.59 17.45
CA ARG A 351 -24.80 20.05 17.06
C ARG A 351 -24.99 18.67 16.45
N MET A 352 -24.58 18.49 15.20
CA MET A 352 -24.66 17.21 14.50
C MET A 352 -23.41 16.95 13.64
N ILE A 353 -23.03 15.68 13.53
CA ILE A 353 -21.97 15.24 12.62
C ILE A 353 -22.60 14.99 11.25
N VAL A 354 -21.98 15.53 10.20
CA VAL A 354 -22.34 15.22 8.81
C VAL A 354 -21.29 14.27 8.23
N ARG A 355 -21.70 13.09 7.74
CA ARG A 355 -20.77 12.06 7.24
C ARG A 355 -19.91 12.57 6.08
N LYS A 356 -20.52 13.30 5.14
CA LYS A 356 -19.85 13.96 4.00
C LYS A 356 -19.23 15.30 4.39
N SER A 357 -18.52 15.33 5.52
CA SER A 357 -17.79 16.50 5.99
C SER A 357 -16.52 16.15 6.77
N ARG A 358 -15.55 17.06 6.80
CA ARG A 358 -14.34 16.98 7.62
C ARG A 358 -14.04 18.32 8.27
N ARG A 359 -13.31 18.26 9.39
CA ARG A 359 -12.62 19.39 9.98
C ARG A 359 -11.15 19.27 9.62
N LEU A 360 -10.66 20.17 8.76
CA LEU A 360 -9.35 20.07 8.12
C LEU A 360 -8.50 21.31 8.42
N PHE A 361 -7.19 21.11 8.56
CA PHE A 361 -6.23 22.21 8.55
C PHE A 361 -6.17 22.83 7.15
N GLY A 362 -6.11 24.16 7.08
CA GLY A 362 -5.83 24.87 5.84
C GLY A 362 -4.34 24.93 5.55
N VAL A 363 -3.96 24.72 4.29
CA VAL A 363 -2.60 24.92 3.77
C VAL A 363 -2.64 25.61 2.41
N CYS A 364 -1.53 26.22 2.00
CA CYS A 364 -1.42 26.87 0.70
C CYS A 364 -0.92 25.88 -0.36
N ASP A 365 -1.30 26.09 -1.62
CA ASP A 365 -0.69 25.40 -2.75
C ASP A 365 0.70 26.00 -3.03
N PRO A 366 1.80 25.27 -2.74
CA PRO A 366 3.15 25.82 -2.92
C PRO A 366 3.54 25.90 -4.40
N PHE A 367 2.84 25.16 -5.27
CA PHE A 367 3.18 24.99 -6.68
C PHE A 367 2.37 25.91 -7.61
N ARG A 368 1.35 26.60 -7.08
CA ARG A 368 0.43 27.47 -7.85
C ARG A 368 -0.24 26.75 -9.03
N VAL A 369 -0.65 25.51 -8.81
CA VAL A 369 -1.34 24.65 -9.79
C VAL A 369 -2.86 24.74 -9.71
N LEU A 370 -3.41 25.12 -8.56
CA LEU A 370 -4.85 25.36 -8.38
C LEU A 370 -5.22 26.78 -8.85
N ARG A 371 -6.39 26.94 -9.49
CA ARG A 371 -6.93 28.23 -9.90
C ARG A 371 -7.77 28.88 -8.79
N GLU A 372 -8.06 30.17 -8.95
CA GLU A 372 -8.99 30.88 -8.05
C GLU A 372 -10.35 30.15 -8.01
N GLY A 373 -10.84 29.87 -6.81
CA GLY A 373 -12.07 29.09 -6.59
C GLY A 373 -11.88 27.56 -6.52
N GLU A 374 -10.66 27.05 -6.77
CA GLU A 374 -10.34 25.63 -6.67
C GLU A 374 -9.64 25.28 -5.34
N VAL A 375 -9.89 24.07 -4.86
CA VAL A 375 -9.21 23.46 -3.71
C VAL A 375 -8.84 22.02 -3.98
N HIS A 376 -7.73 21.56 -3.39
CA HIS A 376 -7.42 20.14 -3.32
C HIS A 376 -7.79 19.60 -1.94
N VAL A 377 -8.64 18.58 -1.90
CA VAL A 377 -9.07 17.94 -0.66
C VAL A 377 -8.91 16.43 -0.80
N ARG A 378 -7.96 15.88 -0.08
CA ARG A 378 -7.71 14.43 -0.01
C ARG A 378 -7.86 13.98 1.43
N ILE A 379 -8.74 13.01 1.65
CA ILE A 379 -9.18 12.59 2.99
C ILE A 379 -8.90 11.10 3.19
N SER A 380 -8.59 10.73 4.42
CA SER A 380 -8.62 9.34 4.83
C SER A 380 -10.07 8.83 4.86
N GLU A 381 -10.33 7.74 4.15
CA GLU A 381 -11.63 7.06 4.05
C GLU A 381 -11.43 5.59 4.40
N GLY A 382 -12.43 4.93 5.02
CA GLY A 382 -12.19 3.67 5.73
C GLY A 382 -11.65 2.54 4.87
N ARG A 383 -12.34 2.21 3.78
CA ARG A 383 -12.08 1.00 2.98
C ARG A 383 -11.04 1.19 1.87
N GLN A 384 -10.80 2.44 1.48
CA GLN A 384 -9.78 2.79 0.49
C GLN A 384 -8.58 3.42 1.20
N ARG A 385 -7.43 3.49 0.53
CA ARG A 385 -6.42 4.48 0.94
C ARG A 385 -7.03 5.89 0.87
N ALA A 386 -6.27 6.93 1.21
CA ALA A 386 -6.77 8.30 1.10
C ALA A 386 -7.45 8.57 -0.27
N THR A 387 -8.67 9.10 -0.25
CA THR A 387 -9.48 9.41 -1.42
C THR A 387 -9.39 10.91 -1.70
N THR A 388 -9.17 11.30 -2.95
CA THR A 388 -9.26 12.71 -3.35
C THR A 388 -10.68 13.02 -3.80
N LEU A 389 -11.27 14.06 -3.21
CA LEU A 389 -12.54 14.60 -3.70
C LEU A 389 -12.29 15.26 -5.05
N THR A 390 -13.04 14.86 -6.07
CA THR A 390 -12.88 15.40 -7.43
C THR A 390 -14.21 15.90 -7.97
N HIS A 391 -14.14 17.01 -8.71
CA HIS A 391 -15.27 17.56 -9.47
C HIS A 391 -16.57 17.72 -8.67
N CYS A 392 -16.47 18.03 -7.38
CA CYS A 392 -17.60 18.31 -6.52
C CYS A 392 -17.50 19.71 -5.89
N ASP A 393 -18.67 20.29 -5.59
CA ASP A 393 -18.75 21.56 -4.88
C ASP A 393 -18.63 21.30 -3.38
N VAL A 394 -17.77 22.06 -2.71
CA VAL A 394 -17.61 22.04 -1.25
C VAL A 394 -17.94 23.40 -0.67
N ILE A 395 -18.51 23.41 0.54
CA ILE A 395 -18.46 24.58 1.41
C ILE A 395 -17.28 24.49 2.36
N VAL A 396 -16.63 25.61 2.59
CA VAL A 396 -15.55 25.76 3.56
C VAL A 396 -15.95 26.88 4.53
N VAL A 397 -15.84 26.64 5.84
CA VAL A 397 -16.23 27.63 6.87
C VAL A 397 -15.25 27.61 8.03
N LYS A 398 -14.77 28.78 8.45
CA LYS A 398 -14.03 28.96 9.70
C LYS A 398 -14.95 29.47 10.81
N ASN A 399 -14.91 28.80 11.95
CA ASN A 399 -15.61 29.25 13.16
C ASN A 399 -14.72 30.15 14.05
N PRO A 400 -15.30 31.12 14.77
CA PRO A 400 -16.70 31.56 14.74
C PRO A 400 -17.03 32.29 13.43
N CYS A 401 -18.23 32.08 12.89
CA CYS A 401 -18.73 32.72 11.66
C CYS A 401 -20.04 33.46 11.93
N LEU A 402 -20.23 34.61 11.30
CA LEU A 402 -21.44 35.44 11.47
C LEU A 402 -21.92 36.07 10.17
N HIS A 403 -21.02 36.28 9.21
CA HIS A 403 -21.39 36.83 7.91
C HIS A 403 -21.82 35.70 6.97
N PRO A 404 -22.94 35.81 6.22
CA PRO A 404 -23.32 34.78 5.24
C PRO A 404 -22.22 34.45 4.23
N GLY A 405 -21.40 35.44 3.85
CA GLY A 405 -20.22 35.27 2.99
C GLY A 405 -19.03 34.55 3.63
N ASP A 406 -19.09 34.20 4.92
CA ASP A 406 -18.11 33.31 5.56
C ASP A 406 -18.27 31.86 5.08
N VAL A 407 -19.43 31.51 4.53
CA VAL A 407 -19.66 30.22 3.86
C VAL A 407 -19.17 30.32 2.42
N ILE A 408 -17.90 30.01 2.21
CA ILE A 408 -17.29 30.04 0.88
C ILE A 408 -17.55 28.73 0.16
N LYS A 409 -17.96 28.81 -1.11
CA LYS A 409 -18.18 27.66 -1.98
C LYS A 409 -17.00 27.54 -2.95
N LEU A 410 -16.34 26.39 -2.94
CA LEU A 410 -15.15 26.09 -3.74
C LEU A 410 -15.32 24.78 -4.52
N ARG A 411 -14.52 24.59 -5.56
CA ARG A 411 -14.56 23.39 -6.41
C ARG A 411 -13.37 22.48 -6.10
N THR A 412 -13.62 21.18 -5.90
CA THR A 412 -12.54 20.23 -5.65
C THR A 412 -11.84 19.79 -6.94
N VAL A 413 -10.51 19.78 -6.93
CA VAL A 413 -9.65 19.39 -8.06
C VAL A 413 -8.56 18.42 -7.59
N ASP A 414 -8.35 17.33 -8.32
CA ASP A 414 -7.21 16.43 -8.12
C ASP A 414 -6.01 16.90 -8.95
N HIS A 415 -4.89 17.15 -8.28
CA HIS A 415 -3.64 17.49 -8.94
C HIS A 415 -2.49 16.59 -8.43
N PRO A 416 -1.72 15.92 -9.31
CA PRO A 416 -0.68 14.96 -8.92
C PRO A 416 0.35 15.52 -7.93
N LYS A 417 0.78 16.78 -8.13
CA LYS A 417 1.73 17.46 -7.23
C LYS A 417 1.23 17.64 -5.80
N LEU A 418 -0.09 17.62 -5.56
CA LEU A 418 -0.69 17.85 -4.25
C LEU A 418 -1.16 16.55 -3.56
N ARG A 419 -1.12 15.39 -4.25
CA ARG A 419 -1.65 14.12 -3.73
C ARG A 419 -0.98 13.60 -2.44
N HIS A 420 0.22 14.09 -2.12
CA HIS A 420 0.92 13.74 -0.89
C HIS A 420 0.34 14.44 0.34
N LEU A 421 -0.47 15.49 0.15
CA LEU A 421 -1.16 16.23 1.21
C LEU A 421 -2.51 15.55 1.50
N VAL A 422 -2.58 14.83 2.62
CA VAL A 422 -3.76 14.09 3.08
C VAL A 422 -4.28 14.68 4.40
N ASP A 423 -5.59 14.66 4.59
CA ASP A 423 -6.30 15.15 5.78
C ASP A 423 -6.10 16.65 6.05
N CYS A 424 -6.00 17.42 4.96
CA CYS A 424 -5.97 18.89 4.96
C CYS A 424 -6.70 19.44 3.72
N VAL A 425 -7.04 20.74 3.74
CA VAL A 425 -7.57 21.47 2.58
C VAL A 425 -6.49 22.38 2.03
N VAL A 426 -6.14 22.18 0.76
CA VAL A 426 -5.16 23.01 0.05
C VAL A 426 -5.89 24.10 -0.72
N PHE A 427 -5.61 25.35 -0.37
CA PHE A 427 -6.16 26.52 -1.02
C PHE A 427 -5.25 26.98 -2.17
N ALA A 428 -5.88 27.46 -3.25
CA ALA A 428 -5.15 28.08 -4.34
C ALA A 428 -4.32 29.28 -3.88
N SER A 429 -3.08 29.36 -4.37
CA SER A 429 -2.15 30.46 -4.08
C SER A 429 -2.14 31.55 -5.15
N VAL A 430 -3.26 31.67 -5.86
CA VAL A 430 -3.51 32.62 -6.95
C VAL A 430 -4.94 33.13 -6.87
N GLY A 431 -5.19 34.31 -7.43
CA GLY A 431 -6.52 34.94 -7.47
C GLY A 431 -6.49 36.37 -6.95
N LYS A 432 -7.67 36.94 -6.72
CA LYS A 432 -7.81 38.31 -6.19
C LYS A 432 -7.69 38.38 -4.67
N ARG A 433 -8.18 37.36 -3.98
CA ARG A 433 -8.19 37.27 -2.50
C ARG A 433 -7.92 35.85 -2.06
N ALA A 434 -7.18 35.66 -0.96
CA ALA A 434 -6.93 34.32 -0.44
C ALA A 434 -8.22 33.71 0.12
N ALA A 435 -8.57 32.49 -0.31
CA ALA A 435 -9.82 31.84 0.11
C ALA A 435 -9.92 31.67 1.64
N ALA A 436 -8.80 31.41 2.32
CA ALA A 436 -8.77 31.35 3.78
C ALA A 436 -9.17 32.68 4.44
N SER A 437 -8.73 33.82 3.90
CA SER A 437 -9.06 35.16 4.44
C SER A 437 -10.51 35.57 4.20
N MET A 438 -11.18 34.91 3.25
CA MET A 438 -12.59 35.15 2.93
C MET A 438 -13.56 34.56 3.98
N THR A 439 -13.12 33.63 4.83
CA THR A 439 -13.99 33.03 5.85
C THR A 439 -13.57 33.49 7.25
N SER A 440 -14.35 34.40 7.85
CA SER A 440 -14.11 34.93 9.20
C SER A 440 -12.70 35.50 9.43
N GLY A 441 -12.09 36.09 8.39
CA GLY A 441 -10.72 36.62 8.42
C GLY A 441 -9.66 35.53 8.71
N GLY A 442 -9.82 34.35 8.10
CA GLY A 442 -8.93 33.21 8.29
C GLY A 442 -7.50 33.42 7.79
N ASP A 443 -6.58 32.68 8.40
CA ASP A 443 -5.21 32.51 7.93
C ASP A 443 -4.85 31.02 7.89
N LEU A 444 -3.59 30.70 7.60
CA LEU A 444 -3.08 29.34 7.56
C LEU A 444 -2.13 29.07 8.74
N ASP A 445 -2.25 29.81 9.85
CA ASP A 445 -1.37 29.65 11.02
C ASP A 445 -1.80 28.53 12.00
N GLY A 446 -2.81 27.77 11.55
CA GLY A 446 -3.40 26.60 12.18
C GLY A 446 -4.90 26.74 12.41
N ASP A 447 -5.58 27.50 11.55
CA ASP A 447 -7.04 27.53 11.47
C ASP A 447 -7.59 26.18 11.00
N ASP A 448 -8.65 25.72 11.68
CA ASP A 448 -9.44 24.55 11.33
C ASP A 448 -10.65 24.98 10.50
N PHE A 449 -10.85 24.36 9.35
CA PHE A 449 -11.98 24.63 8.46
C PHE A 449 -12.97 23.48 8.48
N PHE A 450 -14.26 23.80 8.60
CA PHE A 450 -15.34 22.88 8.30
C PHE A 450 -15.49 22.77 6.78
N VAL A 451 -15.22 21.60 6.22
CA VAL A 451 -15.33 21.29 4.79
C VAL A 451 -16.45 20.29 4.59
N CYS A 452 -17.48 20.62 3.82
CA CYS A 452 -18.63 19.75 3.57
C CYS A 452 -18.95 19.65 2.08
N TRP A 453 -19.16 18.43 1.60
CA TRP A 453 -19.54 18.11 0.21
C TRP A 453 -20.89 17.38 0.13
N ASP A 454 -21.72 17.46 1.18
CA ASP A 454 -23.08 16.95 1.12
C ASP A 454 -23.96 17.89 0.26
N HIS A 455 -24.51 17.37 -0.84
CA HIS A 455 -25.34 18.15 -1.77
C HIS A 455 -26.59 18.76 -1.11
N ASP A 456 -27.08 18.18 -0.01
CA ASP A 456 -28.24 18.71 0.72
C ASP A 456 -27.88 19.90 1.62
N ILE A 457 -26.58 20.07 1.92
CA ILE A 457 -26.05 21.11 2.81
C ILE A 457 -25.29 22.19 2.02
N VAL A 458 -24.75 21.87 0.83
CA VAL A 458 -24.08 22.84 -0.04
C VAL A 458 -25.13 23.77 -0.67
N PRO A 459 -25.17 25.07 -0.31
CA PRO A 459 -26.19 25.98 -0.79
C PRO A 459 -26.00 26.30 -2.27
N LYS A 460 -27.12 26.55 -2.96
CA LYS A 460 -27.12 27.01 -4.36
C LYS A 460 -26.83 28.51 -4.47
N LYS A 461 -27.13 29.28 -3.42
CA LYS A 461 -26.86 30.72 -3.32
C LYS A 461 -25.65 30.96 -2.43
N ILE A 462 -24.83 31.93 -2.81
CA ILE A 462 -23.68 32.41 -2.05
C ILE A 462 -23.68 33.93 -2.04
N THR A 463 -22.97 34.53 -1.10
CA THR A 463 -22.80 35.99 -0.98
C THR A 463 -21.33 36.34 -0.91
N ASP A 464 -20.99 37.59 -1.25
CA ASP A 464 -19.64 38.09 -1.14
C ASP A 464 -19.13 38.06 0.31
N SER A 465 -17.84 37.76 0.46
CA SER A 465 -17.17 37.72 1.75
C SER A 465 -16.93 39.13 2.30
N TYR A 466 -17.09 39.30 3.61
CA TYR A 466 -16.70 40.52 4.30
C TYR A 466 -15.17 40.71 4.29
N ALA A 467 -14.70 41.95 4.17
CA ALA A 467 -13.27 42.23 3.97
C ALA A 467 -12.40 42.01 5.22
N TYR A 468 -12.99 41.97 6.43
CA TYR A 468 -12.29 41.82 7.71
C TYR A 468 -11.05 42.74 7.86
N PRO A 469 -11.22 44.07 7.81
CA PRO A 469 -10.09 45.00 7.90
C PRO A 469 -9.40 44.92 9.27
N PRO A 470 -8.06 45.04 9.32
CA PRO A 470 -7.31 45.00 10.58
C PRO A 470 -7.70 46.16 11.50
N GLY A 471 -7.76 45.89 12.81
CA GLY A 471 -8.05 46.91 13.81
C GLY A 471 -6.95 47.97 13.96
N ASN A 472 -7.32 49.21 14.34
CA ASN A 472 -6.38 50.30 14.58
C ASN A 472 -5.54 50.03 15.85
N GLU A 473 -4.22 49.89 15.71
CA GLU A 473 -3.30 49.73 16.84
C GLU A 473 -2.99 51.08 17.53
N ARG A 474 -3.04 51.12 18.86
CA ARG A 474 -2.54 52.27 19.64
C ARG A 474 -1.05 52.09 19.94
N ILE A 475 -0.25 53.08 19.59
CA ILE A 475 1.21 53.09 19.80
C ILE A 475 1.51 53.80 21.12
N ASN A 476 2.26 53.14 22.01
CA ASN A 476 2.79 53.70 23.26
C ASN A 476 4.32 53.72 23.23
N GLY A 477 4.94 54.83 23.62
CA GLY A 477 6.40 55.02 23.57
C GLY A 477 7.18 54.15 24.57
N ASN A 478 6.68 54.01 25.80
CA ASN A 478 7.29 53.19 26.86
C ASN A 478 6.22 52.27 27.47
N ILE A 479 6.40 50.94 27.34
CA ILE A 479 5.45 49.94 27.84
C ILE A 479 6.10 49.21 29.01
N THR A 480 5.46 49.31 30.17
CA THR A 480 5.86 48.66 31.42
C THR A 480 5.13 47.34 31.63
N ARG A 481 5.63 46.51 32.56
CA ARG A 481 4.92 45.31 33.04
C ARG A 481 3.53 45.62 33.59
N MET A 482 3.38 46.76 34.26
CA MET A 482 2.08 47.19 34.79
C MET A 482 1.09 47.51 33.66
N ASP A 483 1.54 48.00 32.51
CA ASP A 483 0.68 48.20 31.34
C ASP A 483 0.18 46.86 30.78
N LEU A 484 1.03 45.83 30.74
CA LEU A 484 0.63 44.46 30.34
C LEU A 484 -0.36 43.85 31.34
N ALA A 485 -0.13 44.04 32.64
CA ALA A 485 -1.03 43.59 33.70
C ALA A 485 -2.39 44.32 33.64
N ALA A 486 -2.38 45.64 33.39
CA ALA A 486 -3.59 46.43 33.21
C ALA A 486 -4.36 46.03 31.94
N HIS A 487 -3.65 45.69 30.85
CA HIS A 487 -4.26 45.12 29.65
C HIS A 487 -4.97 43.78 29.97
N PHE A 488 -4.33 42.87 30.72
CA PHE A 488 -4.97 41.65 31.20
C PHE A 488 -6.20 41.93 32.08
N ALA A 489 -6.07 42.84 33.06
CA ALA A 489 -7.14 43.17 33.99
C ALA A 489 -8.37 43.79 33.29
N SER A 490 -8.13 44.59 32.25
CA SER A 490 -9.19 45.25 31.47
C SER A 490 -9.80 44.37 30.38
N TYR A 491 -9.22 43.20 30.09
CA TYR A 491 -9.78 42.28 29.11
C TYR A 491 -11.14 41.74 29.57
N SER A 492 -12.15 41.94 28.73
CA SER A 492 -13.51 41.46 28.96
C SER A 492 -14.10 40.85 27.69
N GLY A 493 -14.32 39.54 27.71
CA GLY A 493 -15.08 38.84 26.66
C GLY A 493 -16.57 39.21 26.63
N ALA A 494 -17.05 40.05 27.55
CA ALA A 494 -18.46 40.44 27.64
C ALA A 494 -18.94 41.18 26.39
N SER A 495 -18.08 41.97 25.74
CA SER A 495 -18.43 42.71 24.51
C SER A 495 -18.63 41.78 23.32
N VAL A 496 -17.70 40.83 23.10
CA VAL A 496 -17.83 39.79 22.06
C VAL A 496 -19.08 38.95 22.31
N ALA A 497 -19.30 38.50 23.55
CA ALA A 497 -20.48 37.73 23.92
C ALA A 497 -21.80 38.52 23.82
N LYS A 498 -21.77 39.85 24.05
CA LYS A 498 -22.93 40.73 23.85
C LYS A 498 -23.29 40.84 22.38
N VAL A 499 -22.31 41.11 21.51
CA VAL A 499 -22.54 41.23 20.07
C VAL A 499 -23.00 39.92 19.45
N SER A 500 -22.35 38.80 19.78
CA SER A 500 -22.80 37.48 19.31
C SER A 500 -24.23 37.17 19.75
N ARG A 501 -24.62 37.49 21.01
CA ARG A 501 -26.02 37.33 21.45
C ARG A 501 -27.01 38.22 20.69
N LEU A 502 -26.64 39.46 20.37
CA LEU A 502 -27.50 40.34 19.58
C LEU A 502 -27.63 39.83 18.15
N HIS A 503 -26.53 39.35 17.56
CA HIS A 503 -26.53 38.75 16.23
C HIS A 503 -27.43 37.51 16.18
N ASP A 504 -27.27 36.59 17.14
CA ASP A 504 -28.11 35.39 17.26
C ASP A 504 -29.60 35.76 17.25
N LYS A 505 -29.99 36.80 17.99
CA LYS A 505 -31.37 37.26 18.06
C LYS A 505 -31.84 37.89 16.75
N TRP A 506 -31.07 38.81 16.16
CA TRP A 506 -31.43 39.44 14.89
C TRP A 506 -31.55 38.42 13.75
N ALA A 507 -30.63 37.47 13.68
CA ALA A 507 -30.66 36.42 12.66
C ALA A 507 -31.86 35.48 12.82
N ARG A 508 -32.35 35.26 14.05
CA ARG A 508 -33.56 34.45 14.31
C ARG A 508 -34.86 35.15 13.95
N TYR A 509 -34.96 36.46 14.23
CA TYR A 509 -36.24 37.18 14.15
C TYR A 509 -36.42 37.97 12.84
N SER A 510 -35.37 38.10 12.04
CA SER A 510 -35.45 38.74 10.73
C SER A 510 -35.90 37.74 9.65
N PRO A 511 -36.86 38.09 8.78
CA PRO A 511 -37.22 37.27 7.62
C PRO A 511 -36.05 37.01 6.65
N GLN A 512 -35.01 37.86 6.68
CA GLN A 512 -33.80 37.71 5.86
C GLN A 512 -32.70 36.90 6.57
N GLY A 513 -32.95 36.39 7.78
CA GLY A 513 -31.96 35.68 8.57
C GLY A 513 -30.70 36.54 8.84
N ALA A 514 -29.53 35.92 8.66
CA ALA A 514 -28.23 36.59 8.78
C ALA A 514 -27.90 37.57 7.65
N LEU A 515 -28.72 37.65 6.58
CA LEU A 515 -28.53 38.61 5.48
C LEU A 515 -29.01 40.02 5.83
N CYS A 516 -29.72 40.20 6.95
CA CYS A 516 -30.25 41.52 7.30
C CYS A 516 -29.14 42.52 7.70
N SER A 517 -29.37 43.80 7.42
CA SER A 517 -28.39 44.87 7.64
C SER A 517 -27.83 44.95 9.07
N GLN A 518 -28.66 44.61 10.06
CA GLN A 518 -28.31 44.60 11.48
C GLN A 518 -27.30 43.49 11.79
N CYS A 519 -27.47 42.28 11.22
CA CYS A 519 -26.51 41.19 11.36
C CYS A 519 -25.17 41.52 10.71
N LEU A 520 -25.18 42.14 9.53
CA LEU A 520 -23.95 42.54 8.82
C LEU A 520 -23.13 43.56 9.64
N GLU A 521 -23.80 44.52 10.28
CA GLU A 521 -23.14 45.49 11.15
C GLU A 521 -22.65 44.87 12.47
N LEU A 522 -23.45 43.96 13.05
CA LEU A 522 -23.03 43.21 14.23
C LEU A 522 -21.82 42.32 13.93
N ASN A 523 -21.69 41.78 12.72
CA ASN A 523 -20.47 41.09 12.28
C ASN A 523 -19.25 42.03 12.26
N ALA A 524 -19.39 43.25 11.71
CA ALA A 524 -18.31 44.23 11.71
C ALA A 524 -17.87 44.61 13.15
N LEU A 525 -18.83 44.82 14.07
CA LEU A 525 -18.55 45.06 15.48
C LEU A 525 -17.94 43.84 16.17
N HIS A 526 -18.35 42.62 15.80
CA HIS A 526 -17.80 41.39 16.33
C HIS A 526 -16.32 41.24 15.93
N SER A 527 -16.00 41.44 14.65
CA SER A 527 -14.62 41.43 14.14
C SER A 527 -13.73 42.41 14.90
N LEU A 528 -14.17 43.66 15.09
CA LEU A 528 -13.44 44.65 15.88
C LEU A 528 -13.24 44.24 17.35
N ALA A 529 -14.23 43.60 17.96
CA ALA A 529 -14.17 43.18 19.36
C ALA A 529 -13.26 41.95 19.56
N VAL A 530 -13.20 41.03 18.60
CA VAL A 530 -12.29 39.86 18.61
C VAL A 530 -10.83 40.30 18.64
N ASP A 531 -10.51 41.38 17.93
CA ASP A 531 -9.16 41.98 17.94
C ASP A 531 -8.86 42.84 19.17
N GLY A 532 -9.75 42.82 20.18
CA GLY A 532 -9.58 43.57 21.43
C GLY A 532 -9.97 45.05 21.31
N GLY A 533 -10.62 45.45 20.22
CA GLY A 533 -11.14 46.80 20.03
C GLY A 533 -12.27 47.13 21.01
N ARG A 534 -12.30 48.39 21.47
CA ARG A 534 -13.44 48.90 22.25
C ARG A 534 -14.61 49.17 21.31
N ILE A 535 -15.69 48.44 21.48
CA ILE A 535 -16.92 48.61 20.70
C ILE A 535 -18.02 49.28 21.51
N LYS A 536 -18.80 50.15 20.87
CA LYS A 536 -20.05 50.70 21.40
C LYS A 536 -21.17 50.23 20.48
N VAL A 537 -22.06 49.39 21.00
CA VAL A 537 -23.21 48.88 20.23
C VAL A 537 -24.25 50.02 20.10
N PRO A 538 -24.66 50.42 18.88
CA PRO A 538 -25.74 51.39 18.67
C PRO A 538 -27.06 50.94 19.29
N THR A 539 -27.86 51.89 19.80
CA THR A 539 -29.14 51.61 20.47
C THR A 539 -30.11 50.85 19.57
N ARG A 540 -30.17 51.19 18.27
CA ARG A 540 -31.02 50.51 17.28
C ARG A 540 -30.71 49.02 17.09
N LEU A 541 -29.49 48.56 17.39
CA LEU A 541 -29.15 47.13 17.34
C LEU A 541 -29.57 46.40 18.62
N SER A 542 -29.96 47.14 19.66
CA SER A 542 -30.44 46.61 20.93
C SER A 542 -31.98 46.53 20.99
N GLU A 543 -32.69 47.21 20.08
CA GLU A 543 -34.15 47.16 19.91
C GLU A 543 -34.52 46.02 18.95
N ILE A 544 -34.78 44.85 19.51
CA ILE A 544 -34.96 43.60 18.75
C ILE A 544 -36.44 43.40 18.41
N PRO A 545 -36.81 43.04 17.16
CA PRO A 545 -38.20 42.76 16.78
C PRO A 545 -38.76 41.51 17.48
N GLU A 546 -40.08 41.48 17.67
CA GLU A 546 -40.78 40.32 18.26
C GLU A 546 -40.81 39.11 17.32
N ALA A 547 -40.67 37.92 17.89
CA ALA A 547 -40.68 36.65 17.17
C ALA A 547 -42.10 36.29 16.71
N LYS A 548 -42.28 36.00 15.42
CA LYS A 548 -43.58 35.56 14.88
C LYS A 548 -43.71 34.04 14.75
N GLU A 549 -42.61 33.35 14.46
CA GLU A 549 -42.54 31.90 14.22
C GLU A 549 -41.22 31.31 14.77
N PRO A 550 -41.16 30.01 15.11
CA PRO A 550 -39.93 29.35 15.55
C PRO A 550 -38.90 29.30 14.41
N TYR A 551 -37.64 29.62 14.71
CA TYR A 551 -36.55 29.58 13.73
C TYR A 551 -35.96 28.17 13.61
N VAL A 552 -35.23 27.88 12.53
CA VAL A 552 -34.65 26.53 12.26
C VAL A 552 -33.81 25.97 13.41
N VAL A 553 -33.08 26.83 14.14
CA VAL A 553 -32.27 26.41 15.29
C VAL A 553 -33.16 25.99 16.46
N ASP A 554 -34.33 26.61 16.63
CA ASP A 554 -35.29 26.28 17.69
C ASP A 554 -35.98 24.94 17.39
N GLU A 555 -36.37 24.70 16.13
CA GLU A 555 -36.88 23.42 15.63
C GLU A 555 -35.87 22.27 15.87
N LEU A 556 -34.61 22.47 15.44
CA LEU A 556 -33.54 21.49 15.62
C LEU A 556 -33.22 21.25 17.10
N ALA A 557 -33.26 22.30 17.94
CA ALA A 557 -33.02 22.14 19.36
C ALA A 557 -34.15 21.38 20.05
N LYS A 558 -35.41 21.68 19.71
CA LYS A 558 -36.58 20.95 20.21
C LYS A 558 -36.53 19.46 19.80
N ALA A 559 -36.17 19.17 18.55
CA ALA A 559 -35.97 17.79 18.09
C ALA A 559 -34.82 17.09 18.84
N ALA A 560 -33.70 17.77 19.08
CA ALA A 560 -32.59 17.25 19.87
C ALA A 560 -32.96 17.02 21.34
N GLU A 561 -33.75 17.91 21.93
CA GLU A 561 -34.24 17.77 23.29
C GLU A 561 -35.19 16.57 23.42
N ALA A 562 -36.18 16.46 22.54
CA ALA A 562 -37.10 15.32 22.50
C ALA A 562 -36.35 14.00 22.31
N PHE A 563 -35.36 13.96 21.41
CA PHE A 563 -34.49 12.81 21.23
C PHE A 563 -33.68 12.50 22.49
N ALA A 564 -33.02 13.50 23.10
CA ALA A 564 -32.20 13.29 24.29
C ALA A 564 -33.02 12.80 25.48
N GLU A 565 -34.22 13.34 25.69
CA GLU A 565 -35.15 12.85 26.72
C GLU A 565 -35.55 11.40 26.47
N ARG A 566 -36.01 11.09 25.25
CA ARG A 566 -36.38 9.73 24.85
C ARG A 566 -35.20 8.77 25.04
N PHE A 567 -34.02 9.14 24.57
CA PHE A 567 -32.81 8.32 24.61
C PHE A 567 -32.36 8.09 26.06
N LEU A 568 -32.28 9.14 26.88
CA LEU A 568 -31.85 9.01 28.29
C LEU A 568 -32.87 8.26 29.14
N GLN A 569 -34.17 8.40 28.88
CA GLN A 569 -35.23 7.62 29.54
C GLN A 569 -35.18 6.15 29.12
N ALA A 570 -35.03 5.85 27.82
CA ALA A 570 -34.87 4.48 27.32
C ALA A 570 -33.59 3.81 27.85
N THR A 571 -32.51 4.57 28.06
CA THR A 571 -31.25 4.06 28.64
C THR A 571 -31.40 3.69 30.12
N SER A 572 -32.47 4.14 30.81
CA SER A 572 -32.78 3.76 32.19
C SER A 572 -33.56 2.43 32.32
N VAL A 573 -34.13 1.94 31.22
CA VAL A 573 -34.88 0.67 31.16
C VAL A 573 -34.60 0.01 29.82
N SER A 574 -33.43 -0.60 29.67
CA SER A 574 -33.23 -1.56 28.58
C SER A 574 -32.09 -2.53 28.89
N SER A 575 -32.47 -3.63 29.53
CA SER A 575 -31.85 -4.92 29.33
C SER A 575 -32.35 -5.48 27.99
N LEU A 576 -31.60 -5.25 26.92
CA LEU A 576 -31.76 -5.98 25.66
C LEU A 576 -30.62 -6.97 25.56
N ALA A 577 -30.90 -8.18 26.05
CA ALA A 577 -30.21 -9.39 25.66
C ALA A 577 -30.75 -9.79 24.28
N MET A 578 -29.88 -9.86 23.27
CA MET A 578 -30.04 -10.82 22.20
C MET A 578 -28.90 -11.80 22.36
N ALA A 579 -29.24 -13.08 22.48
CA ALA A 579 -28.25 -14.14 22.43
C ALA A 579 -27.70 -14.15 21.01
N THR A 580 -26.38 -14.04 20.83
CA THR A 580 -25.76 -14.45 19.57
C THR A 580 -25.53 -15.95 19.66
N ASP A 581 -26.39 -16.73 19.01
CA ASP A 581 -26.10 -18.13 18.73
C ASP A 581 -24.97 -18.20 17.66
N GLU A 582 -24.41 -19.39 17.37
CA GLU A 582 -23.38 -19.53 16.31
C GLU A 582 -23.87 -19.00 14.94
N GLY A 583 -25.18 -19.04 14.69
CA GLY A 583 -25.83 -18.49 13.49
C GLY A 583 -25.74 -16.97 13.38
N ASP A 584 -25.87 -16.24 14.49
CA ASP A 584 -25.86 -14.76 14.48
C ASP A 584 -24.45 -14.21 14.25
N ALA A 585 -23.42 -14.92 14.71
CA ALA A 585 -22.02 -14.53 14.49
C ALA A 585 -21.59 -14.69 13.02
N ALA A 586 -22.11 -15.70 12.32
CA ALA A 586 -21.90 -15.86 10.88
C ALA A 586 -22.62 -14.77 10.08
N GLU A 587 -23.87 -14.45 10.44
CA GLU A 587 -24.62 -13.34 9.84
C GLU A 587 -23.94 -11.99 10.09
N LEU A 588 -23.39 -11.78 11.28
CA LEU A 588 -22.60 -10.59 11.61
C LEU A 588 -21.35 -10.45 10.73
N ILE A 589 -20.58 -11.52 10.54
CA ILE A 589 -19.40 -11.52 9.67
C ILE A 589 -19.80 -11.21 8.22
N SER A 590 -20.88 -11.84 7.74
CA SER A 590 -21.41 -11.59 6.39
C SER A 590 -21.85 -10.13 6.21
N ASN A 591 -22.57 -9.57 7.18
CA ASN A 591 -23.02 -8.18 7.15
C ASN A 591 -21.85 -7.18 7.23
N MET A 592 -20.82 -7.49 8.03
CA MET A 592 -19.61 -6.66 8.12
C MET A 592 -18.82 -6.69 6.81
N LEU A 593 -18.52 -7.85 6.24
CA LEU A 593 -17.76 -7.91 4.98
C LEU A 593 -18.60 -7.39 3.80
N GLY A 594 -19.91 -7.67 3.78
CA GLY A 594 -20.83 -7.31 2.70
C GLY A 594 -21.34 -5.86 2.70
N SER A 595 -21.29 -5.13 3.83
CA SER A 595 -21.57 -3.68 3.85
C SER A 595 -20.59 -2.95 2.93
N LYS A 596 -20.82 -1.68 2.55
CA LYS A 596 -19.86 -0.82 1.82
C LYS A 596 -19.41 0.42 2.61
N GLN A 597 -19.89 0.57 3.84
CA GLN A 597 -19.74 1.78 4.64
C GLN A 597 -18.99 1.47 5.95
N HIS A 598 -17.66 1.42 5.90
CA HIS A 598 -16.86 1.29 7.12
C HIS A 598 -15.84 2.38 7.24
N VAL A 599 -15.56 2.75 8.48
CA VAL A 599 -14.46 3.62 8.88
C VAL A 599 -13.11 2.86 8.92
N LEU A 600 -13.09 1.52 8.90
CA LEU A 600 -11.87 0.68 8.92
C LEU A 600 -11.38 0.22 7.52
N PRO A 601 -10.05 0.08 7.29
CA PRO A 601 -9.47 -0.61 6.15
C PRO A 601 -10.03 -2.00 6.02
N GLU A 602 -10.18 -2.46 4.78
CA GLU A 602 -10.68 -3.80 4.50
C GLU A 602 -9.81 -4.87 5.18
N TRP A 603 -8.48 -4.69 5.18
CA TRP A 603 -7.58 -5.62 5.87
C TRP A 603 -7.84 -5.70 7.38
N ASP A 604 -7.99 -4.55 8.04
CA ASP A 604 -8.29 -4.50 9.48
C ASP A 604 -9.63 -5.14 9.79
N LEU A 605 -10.63 -4.93 8.92
CA LEU A 605 -11.93 -5.57 9.01
C LEU A 605 -11.82 -7.09 8.86
N VAL A 606 -11.16 -7.57 7.81
CA VAL A 606 -10.92 -8.99 7.55
C VAL A 606 -10.18 -9.65 8.71
N GLN A 607 -9.13 -9.03 9.25
CA GLN A 607 -8.39 -9.55 10.41
C GLN A 607 -9.28 -9.69 11.65
N ARG A 608 -10.17 -8.72 11.89
CA ARG A 608 -11.09 -8.74 13.03
C ARG A 608 -12.20 -9.78 12.83
N CYS A 609 -12.77 -9.88 11.64
CA CYS A 609 -13.75 -10.91 11.29
C CYS A 609 -13.14 -12.31 11.35
N LEU A 610 -11.88 -12.48 10.91
CA LEU A 610 -11.13 -13.73 11.01
C LEU A 610 -10.83 -14.10 12.46
N THR A 611 -10.47 -13.12 13.29
CA THR A 611 -10.28 -13.33 14.74
C THR A 611 -11.59 -13.76 15.41
N LEU A 612 -12.71 -13.11 15.06
CA LEU A 612 -14.04 -13.46 15.55
C LEU A 612 -14.44 -14.89 15.12
N ALA A 613 -14.21 -15.23 13.85
CA ALA A 613 -14.47 -16.58 13.32
C ALA A 613 -13.65 -17.65 14.06
N ARG A 614 -12.36 -17.38 14.33
CA ARG A 614 -11.51 -18.27 15.14
C ARG A 614 -12.00 -18.43 16.57
N LEU A 615 -12.38 -17.34 17.24
CA LEU A 615 -12.91 -17.34 18.60
C LEU A 615 -14.23 -18.13 18.70
N ARG A 616 -15.03 -18.14 17.63
CA ARG A 616 -16.34 -18.81 17.56
C ARG A 616 -16.33 -20.11 16.76
N ARG A 617 -15.16 -20.59 16.33
CA ARG A 617 -14.99 -21.82 15.52
C ARG A 617 -15.82 -21.85 14.23
N ILE A 618 -16.06 -20.69 13.63
CA ILE A 618 -16.76 -20.55 12.34
C ILE A 618 -15.74 -20.72 11.22
N ASP A 619 -16.09 -21.50 10.19
CA ASP A 619 -15.27 -21.58 8.98
C ASP A 619 -15.34 -20.25 8.21
N PHE A 620 -14.21 -19.55 8.16
CA PHE A 620 -14.12 -18.25 7.50
C PHE A 620 -14.14 -18.36 5.97
N SER A 621 -13.88 -19.54 5.40
CA SER A 621 -13.84 -19.76 3.95
C SER A 621 -15.16 -19.36 3.26
N VAL A 622 -16.28 -19.53 3.96
CA VAL A 622 -17.63 -19.20 3.48
C VAL A 622 -17.80 -17.71 3.20
N PHE A 623 -17.03 -16.85 3.87
CA PHE A 623 -17.14 -15.39 3.72
C PHE A 623 -16.15 -14.77 2.71
N LEU A 624 -15.27 -15.58 2.10
CA LEU A 624 -14.33 -15.13 1.07
C LEU A 624 -14.99 -14.34 -0.07
N PRO A 625 -16.19 -14.71 -0.57
CA PRO A 625 -16.85 -13.93 -1.62
C PRO A 625 -17.24 -12.50 -1.21
N HIS A 626 -17.32 -12.21 0.09
CA HIS A 626 -17.72 -10.89 0.61
C HIS A 626 -16.53 -9.93 0.80
N ILE A 627 -15.30 -10.40 0.62
CA ILE A 627 -14.10 -9.57 0.80
C ILE A 627 -13.82 -8.74 -0.46
N ASP A 628 -13.57 -7.45 -0.30
CA ASP A 628 -13.04 -6.61 -1.37
C ASP A 628 -11.54 -6.86 -1.55
N TYR A 629 -11.19 -7.91 -2.30
CA TYR A 629 -9.80 -8.23 -2.64
C TYR A 629 -9.09 -7.15 -3.47
N GLY A 630 -9.82 -6.21 -4.09
CA GLY A 630 -9.24 -5.07 -4.79
C GLY A 630 -8.55 -4.09 -3.85
N SER A 631 -9.05 -3.99 -2.62
CA SER A 631 -8.50 -3.11 -1.57
C SER A 631 -7.29 -3.70 -0.83
N LEU A 632 -7.09 -5.02 -0.89
CA LEU A 632 -5.98 -5.72 -0.23
C LEU A 632 -4.70 -5.71 -1.07
N GLY A 633 -3.56 -5.44 -0.43
CA GLY A 633 -2.23 -5.62 -1.01
C GLY A 633 -1.84 -7.09 -1.15
N ALA A 634 -0.82 -7.39 -1.98
CA ALA A 634 -0.35 -8.77 -2.18
C ALA A 634 0.08 -9.44 -0.86
N GLN A 635 0.78 -8.71 0.02
CA GLN A 635 1.20 -9.23 1.34
C GLN A 635 0.01 -9.58 2.24
N GLU A 636 -1.04 -8.74 2.24
CA GLU A 636 -2.27 -8.97 3.01
C GLU A 636 -3.04 -10.18 2.48
N LYS A 637 -3.09 -10.36 1.15
CA LYS A 637 -3.65 -11.55 0.50
C LYS A 637 -2.90 -12.82 0.87
N TYR A 638 -1.56 -12.81 0.85
CA TYR A 638 -0.76 -13.96 1.30
C TYR A 638 -0.94 -14.26 2.79
N ALA A 639 -0.99 -13.22 3.63
CA ALA A 639 -1.25 -13.37 5.05
C ALA A 639 -2.65 -13.96 5.31
N LEU A 640 -3.66 -13.58 4.50
CA LEU A 640 -4.99 -14.18 4.55
C LEU A 640 -4.95 -15.67 4.17
N VAL A 641 -4.26 -16.03 3.08
CA VAL A 641 -4.11 -17.44 2.66
C VAL A 641 -3.42 -18.27 3.73
N GLY A 642 -2.32 -17.79 4.31
CA GLY A 642 -1.62 -18.50 5.40
C GLY A 642 -2.44 -18.60 6.69
N ALA A 643 -3.50 -17.81 6.80
CA ALA A 643 -4.38 -17.79 7.95
C ALA A 643 -5.64 -18.66 7.80
N LEU A 644 -5.87 -19.21 6.60
CA LEU A 644 -7.03 -20.03 6.21
C LEU A 644 -6.62 -21.49 5.95
N PRO A 645 -7.60 -22.43 5.96
CA PRO A 645 -7.38 -23.77 5.43
C PRO A 645 -6.95 -23.73 3.95
N PRO A 646 -6.35 -24.82 3.41
CA PRO A 646 -5.97 -24.90 2.00
C PRO A 646 -7.16 -24.53 1.10
N LEU A 647 -7.02 -23.44 0.36
CA LEU A 647 -8.05 -22.95 -0.55
C LEU A 647 -8.12 -23.84 -1.80
N SER A 648 -9.32 -24.02 -2.35
CA SER A 648 -9.44 -24.62 -3.68
C SER A 648 -8.74 -23.75 -4.73
N PRO A 649 -8.28 -24.31 -5.88
CA PRO A 649 -7.68 -23.52 -6.96
C PRO A 649 -8.57 -22.36 -7.44
N LEU A 650 -9.90 -22.53 -7.37
CA LEU A 650 -10.88 -21.52 -7.74
C LEU A 650 -10.94 -20.37 -6.72
N GLU A 651 -10.96 -20.68 -5.42
CA GLU A 651 -10.96 -19.67 -4.34
C GLU A 651 -9.66 -18.88 -4.32
N PHE A 652 -8.53 -19.56 -4.54
CA PHE A 652 -7.24 -18.91 -4.70
C PHE A 652 -7.26 -17.96 -5.92
N SER A 653 -7.80 -18.41 -7.05
CA SER A 653 -7.89 -17.59 -8.26
C SER A 653 -8.80 -16.38 -8.09
N ARG A 654 -9.93 -16.50 -7.37
CA ARG A 654 -10.85 -15.39 -7.04
C ARG A 654 -10.18 -14.26 -6.26
N MET A 655 -9.23 -14.58 -5.39
CA MET A 655 -8.50 -13.59 -4.58
C MET A 655 -7.59 -12.69 -5.45
N TRP A 656 -7.07 -13.22 -6.55
CA TRP A 656 -6.14 -12.51 -7.42
C TRP A 656 -6.81 -11.94 -8.67
N ASN A 657 -7.85 -12.59 -9.18
CA ASN A 657 -8.44 -12.26 -10.45
C ASN A 657 -9.91 -11.84 -10.30
N SER A 658 -10.14 -10.53 -10.30
CA SER A 658 -11.49 -9.95 -10.18
C SER A 658 -12.46 -10.33 -11.30
N LEU A 659 -12.01 -10.93 -12.41
CA LEU A 659 -12.92 -11.42 -13.44
C LEU A 659 -13.81 -12.56 -12.94
N PHE A 660 -13.38 -13.34 -11.94
CA PHE A 660 -14.22 -14.36 -11.31
C PHE A 660 -15.38 -13.76 -10.48
N GLN A 661 -15.33 -12.46 -10.20
CA GLN A 661 -16.39 -11.69 -9.54
C GLN A 661 -17.11 -10.74 -10.52
N SER A 662 -16.88 -10.88 -11.84
CA SER A 662 -17.51 -10.06 -12.85
C SER A 662 -19.04 -10.24 -12.84
N ASP A 663 -19.77 -9.12 -12.92
CA ASP A 663 -21.21 -9.10 -13.12
C ASP A 663 -21.60 -9.43 -14.58
N VAL A 664 -20.62 -9.43 -15.49
CA VAL A 664 -20.80 -9.61 -16.94
C VAL A 664 -20.35 -10.98 -17.41
N LEU A 665 -19.17 -11.43 -17.00
CA LEU A 665 -18.53 -12.67 -17.48
C LEU A 665 -18.82 -13.83 -16.53
N ARG A 666 -19.04 -15.03 -17.09
CA ARG A 666 -19.19 -16.27 -16.33
C ARG A 666 -17.87 -17.03 -16.29
N GLN A 667 -17.75 -17.95 -15.34
CA GLN A 667 -16.54 -18.79 -15.22
C GLN A 667 -16.18 -19.52 -16.53
N GLN A 668 -17.19 -20.07 -17.23
CA GLN A 668 -16.98 -20.74 -18.51
C GLN A 668 -16.42 -19.78 -19.58
N ASP A 669 -16.82 -18.51 -19.56
CA ASP A 669 -16.30 -17.49 -20.47
C ASP A 669 -14.82 -17.16 -20.18
N LEU A 670 -14.38 -17.32 -18.93
CA LEU A 670 -12.99 -17.14 -18.52
C LEU A 670 -12.13 -18.32 -18.97
N GLU A 671 -12.59 -19.54 -18.74
CA GLU A 671 -11.92 -20.78 -19.17
C GLU A 671 -11.72 -20.81 -20.69
N ASP A 672 -12.77 -20.48 -21.46
CA ASP A 672 -12.73 -20.39 -22.94
C ASP A 672 -11.70 -19.36 -23.46
N ARG A 673 -11.32 -18.41 -22.60
CA ARG A 673 -10.40 -17.31 -22.91
C ARG A 673 -9.06 -17.41 -22.19
N ASN A 674 -8.79 -18.50 -21.48
CA ASN A 674 -7.63 -18.66 -20.60
C ASN A 674 -7.48 -17.45 -19.64
N LEU A 675 -8.59 -16.86 -19.20
CA LEU A 675 -8.64 -15.77 -18.22
C LEU A 675 -8.91 -16.29 -16.81
N ASP A 676 -8.98 -17.61 -16.65
CA ASP A 676 -9.13 -18.36 -15.39
C ASP A 676 -7.80 -18.60 -14.67
N ARG A 677 -6.66 -18.42 -15.37
CA ARG A 677 -5.31 -18.51 -14.79
C ARG A 677 -5.01 -17.39 -13.79
N PRO A 678 -3.97 -17.51 -12.94
CA PRO A 678 -3.57 -16.48 -11.99
C PRO A 678 -3.19 -15.18 -12.71
N LEU A 679 -4.14 -14.25 -12.77
CA LEU A 679 -4.02 -12.95 -13.42
C LEU A 679 -4.46 -11.90 -12.40
N SER A 680 -3.50 -11.13 -11.86
CA SER A 680 -3.74 -10.17 -10.78
C SER A 680 -4.52 -8.94 -11.29
N LEU A 681 -5.84 -9.09 -11.43
CA LEU A 681 -6.75 -8.05 -11.90
C LEU A 681 -7.60 -7.53 -10.75
N GLN A 682 -7.70 -6.21 -10.65
CA GLN A 682 -8.58 -5.53 -9.71
C GLN A 682 -9.75 -4.88 -10.45
N GLN A 683 -10.98 -5.05 -9.95
CA GLN A 683 -12.14 -4.36 -10.52
C GLN A 683 -12.07 -2.88 -10.11
N PHE A 684 -11.87 -2.01 -11.09
CA PHE A 684 -11.75 -0.57 -10.90
C PHE A 684 -13.10 0.15 -11.03
N TYR A 685 -14.02 -0.40 -11.83
CA TYR A 685 -15.35 0.14 -12.05
C TYR A 685 -16.35 -0.96 -12.42
N SER A 686 -17.59 -0.85 -11.93
CA SER A 686 -18.76 -1.62 -12.39
C SER A 686 -19.96 -0.69 -12.54
N SER A 687 -20.67 -0.79 -13.67
CA SER A 687 -21.91 -0.03 -13.90
C SER A 687 -23.00 -0.31 -12.88
N ARG A 688 -22.96 -1.46 -12.21
CA ARG A 688 -23.92 -1.82 -11.17
C ARG A 688 -23.67 -1.09 -9.86
N VAL A 689 -22.42 -0.72 -9.59
CA VAL A 689 -22.02 -0.07 -8.35
C VAL A 689 -22.01 1.44 -8.50
N GLN A 690 -21.28 1.98 -9.48
CA GLN A 690 -21.12 3.43 -9.66
C GLN A 690 -22.13 4.03 -10.66
N GLY A 691 -22.92 3.20 -11.33
CA GLY A 691 -23.84 3.63 -12.38
C GLY A 691 -23.15 3.86 -13.73
N ARG A 692 -23.89 3.66 -14.82
CA ARG A 692 -23.37 3.84 -16.20
C ARG A 692 -22.91 5.28 -16.48
N ALA A 693 -23.53 6.28 -15.86
CA ALA A 693 -23.19 7.69 -16.08
C ALA A 693 -21.73 8.04 -15.71
N ALA A 694 -21.13 7.30 -14.77
CA ALA A 694 -19.77 7.50 -14.30
C ALA A 694 -18.71 6.78 -15.17
N PHE A 695 -19.10 5.94 -16.13
CA PHE A 695 -18.15 5.12 -16.91
C PHE A 695 -16.99 5.91 -17.52
N PHE A 696 -17.28 7.05 -18.16
CA PHE A 696 -16.23 7.85 -18.83
C PHE A 696 -15.28 8.53 -17.83
N GLU A 697 -15.75 8.86 -16.63
CA GLU A 697 -14.90 9.40 -15.56
C GLU A 697 -13.91 8.33 -15.07
N TYR A 698 -14.40 7.13 -14.77
CA TYR A 698 -13.55 6.01 -14.38
C TYR A 698 -12.65 5.53 -15.52
N LEU A 699 -13.10 5.58 -16.77
CA LEU A 699 -12.24 5.31 -17.92
C LEU A 699 -11.08 6.31 -17.98
N SER A 700 -11.33 7.60 -17.68
CA SER A 700 -10.28 8.62 -17.59
C SER A 700 -9.24 8.27 -16.55
N MET A 701 -9.70 7.99 -15.33
CA MET A 701 -8.82 7.60 -14.22
C MET A 701 -8.04 6.33 -14.56
N ALA A 702 -8.69 5.31 -15.11
CA ALA A 702 -8.05 4.06 -15.50
C ALA A 702 -6.98 4.28 -16.59
N THR A 703 -7.26 5.13 -17.58
CA THR A 703 -6.29 5.43 -18.64
C THR A 703 -5.07 6.18 -18.15
N ARG A 704 -5.25 7.09 -17.17
CA ARG A 704 -4.20 7.93 -16.58
C ARG A 704 -3.34 7.20 -15.55
N ASP A 705 -3.97 6.46 -14.64
CA ASP A 705 -3.32 5.94 -13.45
C ASP A 705 -2.80 4.49 -13.63
N PHE A 706 -3.23 3.76 -14.68
CA PHE A 706 -2.84 2.36 -14.92
C PHE A 706 -2.33 2.10 -16.33
N THR A 707 -1.26 1.31 -16.46
CA THR A 707 -0.67 0.96 -17.76
C THR A 707 -1.30 -0.29 -18.39
N ARG A 708 -2.05 -1.08 -17.64
CA ARG A 708 -2.73 -2.30 -18.09
C ARG A 708 -4.16 -2.31 -17.59
N LYS A 709 -5.10 -2.44 -18.53
CA LYS A 709 -6.54 -2.32 -18.25
C LYS A 709 -7.36 -3.13 -19.24
N MET A 710 -8.43 -3.74 -18.76
CA MET A 710 -9.39 -4.51 -19.52
C MET A 710 -10.77 -3.89 -19.35
N LEU A 711 -11.39 -3.48 -20.45
CA LEU A 711 -12.78 -3.03 -20.47
C LEU A 711 -13.67 -4.22 -20.83
N VAL A 712 -14.78 -4.39 -20.10
CA VAL A 712 -15.79 -5.40 -20.43
C VAL A 712 -17.11 -4.67 -20.73
N LEU A 713 -17.62 -4.86 -21.93
CA LEU A 713 -18.83 -4.20 -22.42
C LEU A 713 -19.91 -5.26 -22.69
N LYS A 714 -20.95 -5.33 -21.86
CA LYS A 714 -22.12 -6.19 -22.13
C LYS A 714 -23.09 -5.45 -23.03
N ILE A 715 -23.21 -5.88 -24.28
CA ILE A 715 -24.07 -5.21 -25.27
C ILE A 715 -25.49 -5.73 -25.20
N ASP A 716 -25.67 -7.05 -25.16
CA ASP A 716 -26.94 -7.72 -24.92
C ASP A 716 -26.69 -9.10 -24.28
N ASP A 717 -27.72 -9.93 -24.13
CA ASP A 717 -27.59 -11.27 -23.53
C ASP A 717 -26.95 -12.33 -24.45
N ARG A 718 -26.54 -11.94 -25.66
CA ARG A 718 -25.90 -12.82 -26.64
C ARG A 718 -24.39 -12.58 -26.71
N ILE A 719 -23.93 -11.35 -26.48
CA ILE A 719 -22.52 -10.99 -26.61
C ILE A 719 -22.03 -9.94 -25.59
N ALA A 720 -20.83 -10.17 -25.06
CA ALA A 720 -20.01 -9.15 -24.44
C ALA A 720 -18.69 -8.95 -25.21
N VAL A 721 -18.07 -7.79 -25.07
CA VAL A 721 -16.81 -7.45 -25.74
C VAL A 721 -15.77 -7.05 -24.71
N GLY A 722 -14.61 -7.70 -24.77
CA GLY A 722 -13.44 -7.37 -23.96
C GLY A 722 -12.46 -6.51 -24.75
N ILE A 723 -11.93 -5.45 -24.15
CA ILE A 723 -10.90 -4.58 -24.74
C ILE A 723 -9.71 -4.55 -23.80
N PHE A 724 -8.65 -5.26 -24.15
CA PHE A 724 -7.36 -5.22 -23.46
C PHE A 724 -6.55 -4.06 -23.99
N ILE A 725 -5.98 -3.30 -23.06
CA ILE A 725 -5.19 -2.12 -23.35
C ILE A 725 -3.87 -2.22 -22.59
N LYS A 726 -2.75 -2.18 -23.32
CA LYS A 726 -1.41 -2.00 -22.76
C LYS A 726 -0.90 -0.60 -23.08
N GLY A 727 -0.06 -0.06 -22.20
CA GLY A 727 0.57 1.25 -22.38
C GLY A 727 -0.21 2.42 -21.75
N ALA A 728 0.48 3.56 -21.72
CA ALA A 728 -0.10 4.82 -21.30
C ALA A 728 -0.91 5.40 -22.47
N ILE A 729 -2.22 5.52 -22.28
CA ILE A 729 -3.09 6.18 -23.26
C ILE A 729 -3.41 7.58 -22.72
N ALA A 730 -2.79 8.62 -23.29
CA ALA A 730 -3.25 9.99 -23.17
C ALA A 730 -4.77 10.12 -23.40
N TRP A 731 -5.42 11.01 -22.64
CA TRP A 731 -6.87 11.26 -22.69
C TRP A 731 -7.36 11.93 -23.99
N GLU A 732 -6.51 12.00 -25.01
CA GLU A 732 -6.76 12.52 -26.35
C GLU A 732 -6.05 11.63 -27.38
N TYR A 733 -6.42 11.77 -28.66
CA TYR A 733 -6.00 10.97 -29.82
C TYR A 733 -4.59 10.35 -29.76
N ILE A 734 -4.48 9.02 -29.96
CA ILE A 734 -3.18 8.32 -30.05
C ILE A 734 -3.21 7.21 -31.11
N PRO A 735 -2.12 7.02 -31.88
CA PRO A 735 -1.86 5.76 -32.58
C PRO A 735 -1.73 4.59 -31.58
N VAL A 736 -2.34 3.47 -31.91
CA VAL A 736 -2.39 2.28 -31.06
C VAL A 736 -1.58 1.20 -31.77
N GLU A 737 -0.27 1.31 -31.68
CA GLU A 737 0.66 0.38 -32.34
C GLU A 737 0.80 -0.86 -31.46
N ASP A 738 -0.01 -1.89 -31.74
CA ASP A 738 -0.03 -3.16 -31.02
C ASP A 738 -0.42 -3.07 -29.53
N GLU A 739 -0.98 -1.93 -29.12
CA GLU A 739 -1.35 -1.61 -27.73
C GLU A 739 -2.77 -2.00 -27.33
N VAL A 740 -3.61 -2.41 -28.28
CA VAL A 740 -5.00 -2.83 -28.01
C VAL A 740 -5.31 -4.16 -28.64
N VAL A 741 -5.90 -5.05 -27.85
CA VAL A 741 -6.45 -6.34 -28.28
C VAL A 741 -7.91 -6.38 -27.91
N VAL A 742 -8.78 -6.74 -28.87
CA VAL A 742 -10.22 -6.83 -28.64
C VAL A 742 -10.67 -8.29 -28.76
N CYS A 743 -11.55 -8.75 -27.87
CA CYS A 743 -12.15 -10.08 -27.92
C CYS A 743 -13.67 -10.05 -27.72
N THR A 744 -14.33 -11.16 -28.00
CA THR A 744 -15.78 -11.36 -27.81
C THR A 744 -16.07 -12.44 -26.77
N PHE A 745 -17.20 -12.37 -26.08
CA PHE A 745 -17.69 -13.43 -25.19
C PHE A 745 -19.11 -13.77 -25.64
N GLU A 746 -19.37 -15.04 -26.00
CA GLU A 746 -20.62 -15.47 -26.64
C GLU A 746 -21.39 -16.46 -25.76
N PHE A 747 -22.48 -16.02 -25.13
CA PHE A 747 -23.13 -16.76 -24.03
C PHE A 747 -24.03 -17.95 -24.45
N ARG A 748 -24.24 -18.21 -25.75
CA ARG A 748 -25.21 -19.21 -26.26
C ARG A 748 -24.72 -20.12 -27.40
N SER A 749 -23.43 -20.09 -27.77
CA SER A 749 -22.89 -20.91 -28.88
C SER A 749 -22.42 -22.28 -28.38
N SER A 750 -22.83 -23.37 -29.06
CA SER A 750 -22.36 -24.74 -28.79
C SER A 750 -20.98 -25.06 -29.40
N ARG A 751 -20.31 -24.10 -30.05
CA ARG A 751 -18.97 -24.24 -30.61
C ARG A 751 -18.11 -23.02 -30.29
N VAL A 752 -17.03 -23.23 -29.54
CA VAL A 752 -16.02 -22.22 -29.21
C VAL A 752 -15.25 -21.84 -30.49
N MET A 753 -15.55 -20.68 -31.06
CA MET A 753 -14.63 -20.00 -31.99
C MET A 753 -14.35 -18.61 -31.44
N SER A 754 -13.49 -18.58 -30.44
CA SER A 754 -13.11 -17.38 -29.72
C SER A 754 -12.02 -16.65 -30.52
N THR A 755 -12.28 -15.42 -30.99
CA THR A 755 -11.31 -14.60 -31.74
C THR A 755 -10.77 -13.48 -30.86
N TYR A 756 -9.44 -13.41 -30.71
CA TYR A 756 -8.72 -12.22 -30.26
C TYR A 756 -8.28 -11.46 -31.51
N ARG A 757 -8.63 -10.17 -31.61
CA ARG A 757 -8.19 -9.29 -32.69
C ARG A 757 -7.19 -8.28 -32.13
N GLN A 758 -5.92 -8.47 -32.46
CA GLN A 758 -4.90 -7.46 -32.22
C GLN A 758 -5.08 -6.30 -33.20
N CYS A 759 -5.04 -5.08 -32.67
CA CYS A 759 -5.10 -3.86 -33.48
C CYS A 759 -3.70 -3.58 -34.04
N ALA A 760 -3.49 -3.93 -35.32
CA ALA A 760 -2.23 -3.75 -36.04
C ALA A 760 -1.85 -2.25 -36.25
N PRO A 761 -0.61 -1.94 -36.68
CA PRO A 761 -0.18 -0.57 -36.96
C PRO A 761 -1.14 0.16 -37.92
N GLY A 762 -1.67 1.30 -37.46
CA GLY A 762 -2.68 2.10 -38.16
C GLY A 762 -4.04 2.18 -37.45
N PHE A 763 -4.28 1.37 -36.40
CA PHE A 763 -5.39 1.60 -35.48
C PHE A 763 -5.14 2.80 -34.58
N ARG A 764 -6.22 3.48 -34.21
CA ARG A 764 -6.22 4.68 -33.36
C ARG A 764 -7.35 4.58 -32.36
N ILE A 765 -7.07 4.95 -31.12
CA ILE A 765 -8.06 5.07 -30.06
C ILE A 765 -8.22 6.54 -29.71
N HIS A 766 -9.46 6.95 -29.57
CA HIS A 766 -9.83 8.31 -29.22
C HIS A 766 -10.81 8.23 -28.05
N CYS A 767 -10.29 8.59 -26.88
CA CYS A 767 -11.06 8.77 -25.66
C CYS A 767 -11.26 10.27 -25.43
N ARG A 768 -12.42 10.66 -24.91
CA ARG A 768 -12.72 11.97 -24.33
C ARG A 768 -13.99 11.83 -23.49
N ASP A 769 -14.38 12.90 -22.81
CA ASP A 769 -15.60 12.89 -22.00
C ASP A 769 -16.83 12.51 -22.85
N GLY A 770 -17.46 11.39 -22.50
CA GLY A 770 -18.64 10.88 -23.20
C GLY A 770 -18.35 10.15 -24.52
N LEU A 771 -17.10 9.89 -24.89
CA LEU A 771 -16.75 9.18 -26.12
C LEU A 771 -15.51 8.27 -25.99
N LEU A 772 -15.66 7.03 -26.41
CA LEU A 772 -14.57 6.08 -26.67
C LEU A 772 -14.73 5.57 -28.11
N ARG A 773 -13.71 5.74 -28.94
CA ARG A 773 -13.74 5.30 -30.34
C ARG A 773 -12.42 4.66 -30.74
N LEU A 774 -12.48 3.40 -31.16
CA LEU A 774 -11.39 2.64 -31.75
C LEU A 774 -11.63 2.49 -33.25
N TYR A 775 -10.73 2.98 -34.10
CA TYR A 775 -10.89 2.98 -35.56
C TYR A 775 -9.57 2.77 -36.28
N GLU A 776 -9.64 2.39 -37.55
CA GLU A 776 -8.48 2.01 -38.35
C GLU A 776 -8.23 3.04 -39.45
N LYS A 777 -7.10 3.74 -39.38
CA LYS A 777 -6.64 4.84 -40.27
C LYS A 777 -7.58 6.05 -40.31
N ASN A 778 -8.84 5.86 -40.70
CA ASN A 778 -9.87 6.89 -40.83
C ASN A 778 -11.04 6.60 -39.88
N ILE A 779 -11.62 7.67 -39.31
CA ILE A 779 -12.79 7.63 -38.41
C ILE A 779 -13.98 6.90 -39.06
N ALA A 780 -14.15 6.99 -40.38
CA ALA A 780 -15.20 6.25 -41.09
C ALA A 780 -15.09 4.72 -40.90
N ASN A 781 -13.88 4.20 -40.67
CA ASN A 781 -13.60 2.77 -40.47
C ASN A 781 -13.51 2.41 -38.97
N THR A 782 -14.54 2.81 -38.22
CA THR A 782 -14.64 2.56 -36.77
C THR A 782 -14.88 1.09 -36.46
N PHE A 783 -14.09 0.53 -35.54
CA PHE A 783 -14.24 -0.83 -35.02
C PHE A 783 -15.17 -0.86 -33.81
N VAL A 784 -14.84 -0.11 -32.76
CA VAL A 784 -15.64 0.00 -31.54
C VAL A 784 -15.96 1.47 -31.31
N PHE A 785 -17.23 1.79 -31.12
CA PHE A 785 -17.71 3.13 -30.80
C PHE A 785 -18.59 3.05 -29.58
N VAL A 786 -18.24 3.76 -28.51
CA VAL A 786 -19.05 3.90 -27.30
C VAL A 786 -19.24 5.39 -27.05
N SER A 787 -20.48 5.84 -26.90
CA SER A 787 -20.76 7.27 -26.70
C SER A 787 -21.91 7.50 -25.75
N ARG A 788 -21.87 8.62 -25.03
CA ARG A 788 -22.99 9.18 -24.31
C ARG A 788 -23.81 10.08 -25.24
N PRO A 789 -25.07 9.74 -25.56
CA PRO A 789 -25.97 10.59 -26.35
C PRO A 789 -26.27 11.92 -25.65
N ALA A 790 -26.79 12.89 -26.41
CA ALA A 790 -27.20 14.18 -25.85
C ALA A 790 -28.31 14.00 -24.80
N PRO A 791 -28.35 14.81 -23.72
CA PRO A 791 -29.29 14.65 -22.60
C PRO A 791 -30.76 14.53 -23.02
N ASN A 792 -31.13 15.17 -24.13
CA ASN A 792 -32.50 15.24 -24.63
C ASN A 792 -32.97 13.96 -25.36
N SER A 793 -32.10 12.97 -25.60
CA SER A 793 -32.46 11.77 -26.36
C SER A 793 -33.05 10.64 -25.51
N GLY A 794 -33.05 10.76 -24.17
CA GLY A 794 -33.54 9.73 -23.25
C GLY A 794 -32.78 8.39 -23.29
N GLN A 795 -31.64 8.33 -23.99
CA GLN A 795 -30.80 7.14 -24.14
C GLN A 795 -29.53 7.30 -23.28
N ASP A 796 -29.17 6.25 -22.54
CA ASP A 796 -27.91 6.17 -21.78
C ASP A 796 -26.73 5.85 -22.73
N ILE A 797 -25.63 5.28 -22.23
CA ILE A 797 -24.48 4.87 -23.05
C ILE A 797 -24.90 3.90 -24.17
N ILE A 798 -24.51 4.23 -25.41
CA ILE A 798 -24.71 3.40 -26.60
C ILE A 798 -23.38 2.91 -27.17
N ALA A 799 -23.39 1.73 -27.78
CA ALA A 799 -22.26 1.14 -28.47
C ALA A 799 -22.58 0.78 -29.94
N SER A 800 -21.59 0.89 -30.82
CA SER A 800 -21.62 0.33 -32.17
C SER A 800 -20.34 -0.47 -32.38
N ILE A 801 -20.48 -1.73 -32.80
CA ILE A 801 -19.36 -2.67 -32.93
C ILE A 801 -19.39 -3.31 -34.31
N ALA A 802 -18.29 -3.15 -35.05
CA ALA A 802 -18.10 -3.75 -36.36
C ALA A 802 -17.72 -5.24 -36.23
N LEU A 803 -18.72 -6.10 -35.97
CA LEU A 803 -18.51 -7.53 -35.72
C LEU A 803 -17.78 -8.28 -36.84
N GLN A 804 -17.90 -7.81 -38.09
CA GLN A 804 -17.16 -8.36 -39.22
C GLN A 804 -15.64 -8.28 -39.07
N LYS A 805 -15.13 -7.35 -38.25
CA LYS A 805 -13.69 -7.22 -37.97
C LYS A 805 -13.18 -8.29 -36.98
N PHE A 806 -14.07 -9.01 -36.30
CA PHE A 806 -13.72 -10.22 -35.56
C PHE A 806 -13.82 -11.46 -36.45
N SER A 807 -14.99 -11.63 -37.10
CA SER A 807 -15.25 -12.69 -38.06
C SER A 807 -16.58 -12.43 -38.79
N SER A 808 -16.65 -12.80 -40.07
CA SER A 808 -17.90 -12.79 -40.85
C SER A 808 -18.98 -13.68 -40.24
N ARG A 809 -18.60 -14.76 -39.57
CA ARG A 809 -19.52 -15.70 -38.91
C ARG A 809 -20.16 -15.11 -37.65
N VAL A 810 -19.38 -14.42 -36.82
CA VAL A 810 -19.88 -13.72 -35.62
C VAL A 810 -20.91 -12.66 -36.01
N GLN A 811 -20.65 -11.93 -37.09
CA GLN A 811 -21.61 -10.96 -37.63
C GLN A 811 -22.91 -11.63 -38.12
N GLN A 812 -22.84 -12.81 -38.75
CA GLN A 812 -24.03 -13.54 -39.20
C GLN A 812 -24.88 -14.05 -38.03
N GLN A 813 -24.25 -14.50 -36.93
CA GLN A 813 -24.96 -15.04 -35.77
C GLN A 813 -25.60 -13.95 -34.90
N ILE A 814 -24.88 -12.86 -34.65
CA ILE A 814 -25.34 -11.80 -33.73
C ILE A 814 -26.15 -10.72 -34.47
N GLY A 815 -25.83 -10.47 -35.75
CA GLY A 815 -26.39 -9.39 -36.56
C GLY A 815 -25.56 -8.10 -36.45
N ARG A 816 -26.13 -6.97 -36.91
CA ARG A 816 -25.44 -5.67 -36.85
C ARG A 816 -25.65 -5.01 -35.48
N LEU A 817 -24.56 -4.63 -34.81
CA LEU A 817 -24.59 -3.84 -33.57
C LEU A 817 -24.33 -2.36 -33.89
N ARG A 818 -25.40 -1.56 -34.01
CA ARG A 818 -25.32 -0.13 -34.34
C ARG A 818 -26.19 0.69 -33.38
N ARG A 819 -25.55 1.57 -32.62
CA ARG A 819 -26.18 2.43 -31.59
C ARG A 819 -27.01 1.64 -30.57
N THR A 820 -26.56 0.43 -30.25
CA THR A 820 -27.22 -0.45 -29.30
C THR A 820 -26.96 0.05 -27.88
N PRO A 821 -27.97 0.17 -27.00
CA PRO A 821 -27.76 0.51 -25.60
C PRO A 821 -26.84 -0.51 -24.92
N VAL A 822 -25.91 -0.04 -24.11
CA VAL A 822 -25.05 -0.92 -23.31
C VAL A 822 -25.77 -1.32 -22.03
N VAL A 823 -25.78 -2.63 -21.73
CA VAL A 823 -26.44 -3.19 -20.55
C VAL A 823 -25.59 -2.93 -19.31
N ASP A 824 -24.37 -3.47 -19.31
CA ASP A 824 -23.43 -3.41 -18.19
C ASP A 824 -22.00 -3.12 -18.70
N LEU A 825 -21.19 -2.46 -17.88
CA LEU A 825 -19.84 -1.98 -18.18
C LEU A 825 -18.93 -2.25 -16.98
N GLU A 826 -17.75 -2.81 -17.23
CA GLU A 826 -16.73 -2.99 -16.20
C GLU A 826 -15.35 -2.55 -16.69
N ILE A 827 -14.51 -2.13 -15.74
CA ILE A 827 -13.10 -1.83 -15.97
C ILE A 827 -12.29 -2.60 -14.94
N HIS A 828 -11.36 -3.42 -15.41
CA HIS A 828 -10.40 -4.14 -14.58
C HIS A 828 -8.99 -3.64 -14.87
N VAL A 829 -8.15 -3.52 -13.85
CA VAL A 829 -6.78 -2.97 -13.98
C VAL A 829 -5.77 -3.89 -13.32
N VAL A 830 -4.52 -3.87 -13.81
CA VAL A 830 -3.38 -4.50 -13.14
C VAL A 830 -2.60 -3.42 -12.41
N SER A 831 -2.17 -3.72 -11.18
CA SER A 831 -1.30 -2.81 -10.43
C SER A 831 0.01 -2.53 -11.16
N ASN A 832 0.39 -1.26 -11.27
CA ASN A 832 1.67 -0.85 -11.89
C ASN A 832 2.90 -1.38 -11.13
N ARG A 833 2.73 -1.91 -9.90
CA ARG A 833 3.80 -2.50 -9.08
C ARG A 833 3.95 -4.02 -9.27
N ASP A 834 2.96 -4.68 -9.85
CA ASP A 834 2.92 -6.13 -10.02
C ASP A 834 3.48 -6.53 -11.39
N ARG A 835 4.80 -6.69 -11.47
CA ARG A 835 5.52 -6.97 -12.73
C ARG A 835 5.10 -8.32 -13.33
N VAL A 836 4.86 -9.33 -12.50
CA VAL A 836 4.46 -10.68 -12.94
C VAL A 836 3.06 -10.63 -13.56
N ALA A 837 2.12 -9.94 -12.91
CA ALA A 837 0.78 -9.78 -13.48
C ALA A 837 0.77 -8.93 -14.75
N GLN A 838 1.62 -7.91 -14.84
CA GLN A 838 1.79 -7.14 -16.08
C GLN A 838 2.30 -8.01 -17.22
N GLN A 839 3.31 -8.85 -16.97
CA GLN A 839 3.81 -9.81 -17.96
C GLN A 839 2.72 -10.80 -18.37
N ALA A 840 1.98 -11.36 -17.40
CA ALA A 840 0.88 -12.30 -17.67
C ALA A 840 -0.25 -11.65 -18.49
N PHE A 841 -0.54 -10.37 -18.25
CA PHE A 841 -1.47 -9.57 -19.04
C PHE A 841 -0.93 -9.30 -20.47
N ASP A 842 0.35 -8.98 -20.59
CA ASP A 842 1.02 -8.67 -21.85
C ASP A 842 1.08 -9.84 -22.83
N LEU A 843 1.09 -11.08 -22.32
CA LEU A 843 0.96 -12.29 -23.14
C LEU A 843 -0.27 -12.27 -24.07
N ARG A 844 -1.31 -11.48 -23.76
CA ARG A 844 -2.49 -11.33 -24.65
C ARG A 844 -2.21 -10.55 -25.93
N PHE A 845 -1.14 -9.77 -25.97
CA PHE A 845 -0.70 -8.98 -27.14
C PHE A 845 0.33 -9.71 -27.98
N GLU A 846 0.80 -10.87 -27.53
CA GLU A 846 1.72 -11.74 -28.27
C GLU A 846 0.96 -12.75 -29.15
N HIS A 847 -0.38 -12.76 -29.08
CA HIS A 847 -1.23 -13.67 -29.84
C HIS A 847 -1.39 -13.22 -31.30
N VAL A 848 -0.68 -13.89 -32.21
CA VAL A 848 -0.79 -13.67 -33.66
C VAL A 848 -2.08 -14.31 -34.18
N GLN A 849 -2.97 -13.51 -34.78
CA GLN A 849 -4.21 -14.00 -35.35
C GLN A 849 -3.95 -14.64 -36.73
N THR A 850 -3.74 -15.96 -36.78
CA THR A 850 -3.65 -16.71 -38.04
C THR A 850 -5.06 -17.03 -38.54
N GLU A 851 -5.51 -16.35 -39.60
CA GLU A 851 -6.78 -16.68 -40.28
C GLU A 851 -6.71 -18.04 -41.01
N GLU A 852 -5.51 -18.51 -41.33
CA GLU A 852 -5.24 -19.88 -41.77
C GLU A 852 -4.79 -20.75 -40.58
N VAL A 853 -5.71 -21.56 -40.05
CA VAL A 853 -5.32 -22.70 -39.22
C VAL A 853 -4.79 -23.77 -40.18
N ILE A 854 -3.48 -23.75 -40.45
CA ILE A 854 -2.81 -24.92 -41.00
C ILE A 854 -2.98 -26.02 -39.95
N ARG A 855 -3.84 -27.01 -40.24
CA ARG A 855 -3.97 -28.19 -39.40
C ARG A 855 -2.62 -28.87 -39.36
N GLU A 856 -1.93 -28.81 -38.22
CA GLU A 856 -0.87 -29.76 -37.90
C GLU A 856 -1.52 -31.13 -37.63
N VAL A 857 -1.95 -31.77 -38.72
CA VAL A 857 -1.89 -33.22 -38.79
C VAL A 857 -0.63 -33.55 -39.56
N ARG A 858 0.54 -33.24 -38.97
CA ARG A 858 1.69 -34.10 -39.22
C ARG A 858 1.43 -35.31 -38.35
N GLU A 859 0.94 -36.39 -38.98
CA GLU A 859 1.09 -37.70 -38.36
C GLU A 859 2.57 -37.83 -37.96
N PRO A 860 2.87 -38.29 -36.74
CA PRO A 860 4.26 -38.40 -36.29
C PRO A 860 5.04 -39.18 -37.33
N ARG A 861 6.17 -38.63 -37.82
CA ARG A 861 6.99 -39.38 -38.77
C ARG A 861 7.41 -40.69 -38.12
N ARG A 862 7.22 -41.78 -38.84
CA ARG A 862 7.79 -43.05 -38.45
C ARG A 862 9.28 -43.02 -38.76
N TYR A 863 10.07 -43.64 -37.89
CA TYR A 863 11.52 -43.74 -38.01
C TYR A 863 11.90 -45.21 -37.89
N GLU A 864 12.92 -45.63 -38.63
CA GLU A 864 13.50 -46.96 -38.56
C GLU A 864 14.74 -46.93 -37.66
N LEU A 865 14.98 -48.02 -36.93
CA LEU A 865 16.19 -48.15 -36.12
C LEU A 865 17.39 -48.42 -37.02
N SER A 866 18.51 -47.74 -36.77
CA SER A 866 19.77 -48.02 -37.45
C SER A 866 20.29 -49.38 -36.98
N THR A 867 19.98 -50.45 -37.73
CA THR A 867 20.44 -51.82 -37.43
C THR A 867 21.48 -52.29 -38.43
N LEU A 868 22.30 -53.27 -38.04
CA LEU A 868 23.28 -53.90 -38.92
C LEU A 868 22.68 -54.76 -40.05
N MET A 869 21.37 -55.06 -40.00
CA MET A 869 20.70 -55.96 -40.96
C MET A 869 20.67 -55.40 -42.39
N HIS A 870 20.61 -54.07 -42.53
CA HIS A 870 20.53 -53.38 -43.82
C HIS A 870 21.81 -52.62 -44.18
N PHE A 871 22.89 -52.80 -43.42
CA PHE A 871 24.15 -52.11 -43.67
C PHE A 871 24.90 -52.72 -44.85
N ASP A 872 25.32 -51.89 -45.81
CA ASP A 872 26.14 -52.34 -46.94
C ASP A 872 27.59 -52.54 -46.51
N TRP A 873 27.92 -53.79 -46.18
CA TRP A 873 29.26 -54.20 -45.79
C TRP A 873 30.33 -54.02 -46.87
N ALA A 874 29.97 -53.78 -48.14
CA ALA A 874 30.95 -53.47 -49.18
C ALA A 874 31.68 -52.15 -48.91
N THR A 875 31.05 -51.23 -48.18
CA THR A 875 31.64 -49.93 -47.81
C THR A 875 32.69 -50.02 -46.71
N ARG A 876 32.62 -51.04 -45.84
CA ARG A 876 33.53 -51.26 -44.70
C ARG A 876 33.78 -52.75 -44.46
N PRO A 877 34.52 -53.44 -45.36
CA PRO A 877 34.71 -54.89 -45.29
C PRO A 877 35.47 -55.34 -44.02
N SER A 878 36.42 -54.54 -43.53
CA SER A 878 37.17 -54.83 -42.30
C SER A 878 36.31 -54.80 -41.02
N PHE A 879 35.12 -54.18 -41.06
CA PHE A 879 34.21 -54.13 -39.91
C PHE A 879 33.34 -55.40 -39.88
N LYS A 880 33.01 -55.95 -41.06
CA LYS A 880 32.17 -57.15 -41.22
C LYS A 880 32.71 -58.34 -40.44
N GLU A 881 34.02 -58.54 -40.44
CA GLU A 881 34.68 -59.63 -39.70
C GLU A 881 34.44 -59.56 -38.19
N VAL A 882 34.34 -58.35 -37.63
CA VAL A 882 34.11 -58.13 -36.20
C VAL A 882 32.62 -58.29 -35.85
N PHE A 883 31.72 -57.74 -36.68
CA PHE A 883 30.27 -57.75 -36.40
C PHE A 883 29.54 -59.04 -36.82
N ALA A 884 30.22 -59.97 -37.49
CA ALA A 884 29.71 -61.30 -37.83
C ALA A 884 30.28 -62.42 -36.94
N ALA A 885 31.21 -62.08 -36.03
CA ALA A 885 31.93 -63.04 -35.19
C ALA A 885 31.26 -63.23 -33.81
N ASP A 886 31.56 -64.34 -33.14
CA ASP A 886 31.14 -64.57 -31.75
C ASP A 886 32.06 -63.84 -30.75
N LYS A 887 31.63 -63.76 -29.47
CA LYS A 887 32.35 -63.02 -28.43
C LYS A 887 33.84 -63.40 -28.32
N ALA A 888 34.16 -64.69 -28.41
CA ALA A 888 35.53 -65.18 -28.28
C ALA A 888 36.40 -64.77 -29.48
N THR A 889 35.85 -64.86 -30.69
CA THR A 889 36.53 -64.46 -31.92
C THR A 889 36.70 -62.95 -32.00
N VAL A 890 35.71 -62.17 -31.56
CA VAL A 890 35.79 -60.70 -31.48
C VAL A 890 36.95 -60.27 -30.58
N ALA A 891 37.13 -60.88 -29.41
CA ALA A 891 38.25 -60.55 -28.52
C ALA A 891 39.63 -60.81 -29.18
N SER A 892 39.76 -61.91 -29.92
CA SER A 892 40.97 -62.23 -30.69
C SER A 892 41.22 -61.23 -31.82
N LEU A 893 40.20 -60.92 -32.63
CA LEU A 893 40.27 -59.97 -33.74
C LEU A 893 40.62 -58.55 -33.28
N LEU A 894 40.08 -58.13 -32.12
CA LEU A 894 40.37 -56.81 -31.56
C LEU A 894 41.78 -56.74 -30.98
N SER A 895 42.32 -57.82 -30.41
CA SER A 895 43.68 -57.83 -29.82
C SER A 895 44.79 -57.43 -30.79
N ALA A 896 44.59 -57.69 -32.09
CA ALA A 896 45.54 -57.37 -33.16
C ALA A 896 45.36 -55.96 -33.78
N ARG A 897 44.33 -55.20 -33.37
CA ARG A 897 44.01 -53.86 -33.93
C ARG A 897 44.52 -52.71 -33.07
N THR A 898 44.79 -51.57 -33.71
CA THR A 898 45.20 -50.34 -33.01
C THR A 898 44.06 -49.82 -32.12
N SER A 899 44.38 -49.01 -31.11
CA SER A 899 43.34 -48.45 -30.23
C SER A 899 42.38 -47.55 -31.01
N GLU A 900 42.86 -46.77 -31.98
CA GLU A 900 42.03 -45.90 -32.83
C GLU A 900 41.01 -46.71 -33.65
N ASP A 901 41.41 -47.87 -34.19
CA ASP A 901 40.48 -48.78 -34.89
C ASP A 901 39.40 -49.32 -33.94
N VAL A 902 39.76 -49.64 -32.69
CA VAL A 902 38.80 -50.12 -31.67
C VAL A 902 37.81 -49.02 -31.30
N HIS A 903 38.26 -47.77 -31.20
CA HIS A 903 37.40 -46.59 -31.00
C HIS A 903 36.44 -46.38 -32.17
N GLU A 904 36.90 -46.53 -33.41
CA GLU A 904 36.05 -46.40 -34.60
C GLU A 904 35.01 -47.51 -34.67
N LEU A 905 35.40 -48.75 -34.35
CA LEU A 905 34.49 -49.91 -34.25
C LEU A 905 33.44 -49.71 -33.16
N LEU A 906 33.82 -49.21 -31.98
CA LEU A 906 32.88 -48.92 -30.90
C LEU A 906 31.89 -47.81 -31.28
N GLY A 907 32.38 -46.72 -31.88
CA GLY A 907 31.52 -45.66 -32.40
C GLY A 907 30.59 -46.11 -33.52
N PHE A 908 31.00 -47.09 -34.34
CA PHE A 908 30.16 -47.74 -35.33
C PHE A 908 29.10 -48.65 -34.68
N ALA A 909 29.50 -49.45 -33.69
CA ALA A 909 28.60 -50.34 -32.95
C ALA A 909 27.46 -49.56 -32.26
N ILE A 910 27.77 -48.40 -31.66
CA ILE A 910 26.78 -47.52 -31.03
C ILE A 910 25.83 -46.92 -32.07
N ARG A 911 26.35 -46.41 -33.20
CA ARG A 911 25.53 -45.84 -34.29
C ARG A 911 24.55 -46.85 -34.90
N HIS A 912 24.94 -48.12 -34.97
CA HIS A 912 24.12 -49.20 -35.56
C HIS A 912 23.46 -50.13 -34.51
N ARG A 913 23.34 -49.67 -33.26
CA ARG A 913 22.66 -50.39 -32.16
C ARG A 913 23.09 -51.86 -31.99
N ALA A 914 24.37 -52.15 -32.22
CA ALA A 914 24.93 -53.49 -32.08
C ALA A 914 25.23 -53.79 -30.60
N HIS A 915 24.19 -53.88 -29.76
CA HIS A 915 24.28 -53.92 -28.29
C HIS A 915 25.33 -54.91 -27.77
N ASP A 916 25.29 -56.17 -28.20
CA ASP A 916 26.26 -57.19 -27.78
C ASP A 916 27.70 -56.81 -28.12
N HIS A 917 27.92 -56.29 -29.33
CA HIS A 917 29.23 -55.89 -29.81
C HIS A 917 29.73 -54.62 -29.11
N VAL A 918 28.86 -53.68 -28.74
CA VAL A 918 29.21 -52.52 -27.91
C VAL A 918 29.83 -53.00 -26.60
N PHE A 919 29.19 -53.96 -25.92
CA PHE A 919 29.71 -54.53 -24.68
C PHE A 919 31.01 -55.32 -24.90
N TRP A 920 31.11 -56.13 -25.94
CA TRP A 920 32.31 -56.94 -26.22
C TRP A 920 33.53 -56.08 -26.61
N ILE A 921 33.33 -55.09 -27.47
CA ILE A 921 34.38 -54.17 -27.91
C ILE A 921 34.87 -53.32 -26.72
N PHE A 922 33.95 -52.81 -25.90
CA PHE A 922 34.30 -52.05 -24.71
C PHE A 922 35.00 -52.90 -23.63
N GLU A 923 34.59 -54.16 -23.43
CA GLU A 923 35.27 -55.08 -22.52
C GLU A 923 36.73 -55.33 -22.96
N CYS A 924 36.99 -55.41 -24.27
CA CYS A 924 38.35 -55.49 -24.81
C CYS A 924 39.13 -54.18 -24.58
N LEU A 925 38.50 -53.01 -24.76
CA LEU A 925 39.12 -51.71 -24.46
C LEU A 925 39.58 -51.64 -22.99
N LEU A 926 38.77 -52.14 -22.05
CA LEU A 926 39.10 -52.17 -20.61
C LEU A 926 40.29 -53.09 -20.28
N THR A 927 40.66 -54.05 -21.13
CA THR A 927 41.85 -54.89 -20.93
C THR A 927 43.16 -54.18 -21.27
N ARG A 928 43.10 -53.03 -21.95
CA ARG A 928 44.26 -52.22 -22.36
C ARG A 928 44.61 -51.09 -21.37
N VAL A 929 43.95 -51.05 -20.22
CA VAL A 929 44.12 -50.07 -19.12
C VAL A 929 45.49 -50.30 -18.44
N PRO A 930 46.36 -49.26 -18.31
CA PRO A 930 46.05 -48.03 -17.56
C PRO A 930 45.97 -46.70 -18.35
N GLU A 931 46.39 -46.61 -19.61
CA GLU A 931 46.71 -45.31 -20.25
C GLU A 931 45.53 -44.56 -20.91
N GLN A 932 44.26 -44.85 -20.57
CA GLN A 932 43.09 -44.37 -21.34
C GLN A 932 41.85 -44.02 -20.49
N VAL A 933 42.01 -43.35 -19.34
CA VAL A 933 40.87 -42.92 -18.49
C VAL A 933 39.92 -41.99 -19.23
N ASP A 934 40.43 -40.99 -19.94
CA ASP A 934 39.61 -40.01 -20.68
C ASP A 934 38.75 -40.68 -21.76
N ASN A 935 39.27 -41.73 -22.39
CA ASN A 935 38.56 -42.54 -23.37
C ASN A 935 37.41 -43.33 -22.76
N ILE A 936 37.61 -43.87 -21.54
CA ILE A 936 36.54 -44.56 -20.80
C ILE A 936 35.45 -43.56 -20.43
N ILE A 937 35.82 -42.38 -19.94
CA ILE A 937 34.88 -41.30 -19.61
C ILE A 937 34.05 -40.92 -20.84
N HIS A 938 34.72 -40.64 -21.95
CA HIS A 938 34.10 -40.27 -23.22
C HIS A 938 33.06 -41.28 -23.72
N TRP A 939 33.33 -42.58 -23.58
CA TRP A 939 32.37 -43.61 -24.01
C TRP A 939 31.22 -43.82 -23.04
N ILE A 940 31.44 -43.74 -21.72
CA ILE A 940 30.34 -43.79 -20.74
C ILE A 940 29.40 -42.60 -20.93
N ASP A 941 29.93 -41.40 -21.19
CA ASP A 941 29.12 -40.20 -21.45
C ASP A 941 28.22 -40.34 -22.68
N ARG A 942 28.66 -41.09 -23.70
CA ARG A 942 27.87 -41.41 -24.90
C ARG A 942 26.95 -42.61 -24.71
N ARG A 943 27.29 -43.53 -23.81
CA ARG A 943 26.57 -44.79 -23.58
C ARG A 943 26.65 -45.19 -22.08
N PRO A 944 25.75 -44.63 -21.23
CA PRO A 944 25.80 -44.73 -19.77
C PRO A 944 25.81 -46.15 -19.17
N ASP A 945 25.16 -47.11 -19.83
CA ASP A 945 25.11 -48.53 -19.40
C ASP A 945 26.48 -49.22 -19.46
N LEU A 946 27.47 -48.64 -20.13
CA LEU A 946 28.87 -49.08 -20.05
C LEU A 946 29.45 -48.94 -18.64
N ALA A 947 28.88 -48.09 -17.77
CA ALA A 947 29.26 -48.03 -16.36
C ALA A 947 29.13 -49.40 -15.68
N PHE A 948 28.08 -50.17 -15.98
CA PHE A 948 27.90 -51.52 -15.43
C PHE A 948 28.95 -52.52 -15.93
N VAL A 949 29.51 -52.31 -17.12
CA VAL A 949 30.61 -53.14 -17.65
C VAL A 949 31.88 -52.88 -16.86
N VAL A 950 32.16 -51.59 -16.56
CA VAL A 950 33.30 -51.20 -15.72
C VAL A 950 33.14 -51.82 -14.33
N LEU A 951 31.97 -51.67 -13.71
CA LEU A 951 31.67 -52.23 -12.39
C LEU A 951 31.73 -53.76 -12.35
N LYS A 952 31.38 -54.43 -13.44
CA LYS A 952 31.51 -55.89 -13.57
C LYS A 952 32.97 -56.33 -13.70
N LYS A 953 33.79 -55.57 -14.43
CA LYS A 953 35.21 -55.89 -14.67
C LYS A 953 36.09 -55.56 -13.47
N PHE A 954 35.77 -54.48 -12.77
CA PHE A 954 36.44 -53.99 -11.57
C PHE A 954 35.39 -53.90 -10.45
N PRO A 955 35.10 -55.01 -9.74
CA PRO A 955 34.12 -55.05 -8.68
C PRO A 955 34.48 -54.05 -7.56
N PRO A 956 33.54 -53.19 -7.09
CA PRO A 956 33.81 -52.21 -6.04
C PRO A 956 34.21 -52.81 -4.67
N ASP A 957 33.99 -54.11 -4.49
CA ASP A 957 34.28 -54.84 -3.25
C ASP A 957 35.79 -55.22 -3.10
N ASP A 958 36.60 -55.03 -4.15
CA ASP A 958 38.04 -55.34 -4.18
C ASP A 958 38.91 -54.06 -4.07
N GLU A 959 39.85 -54.01 -3.13
CA GLU A 959 40.70 -52.82 -2.86
C GLU A 959 41.50 -52.36 -4.09
N ASN A 960 42.03 -53.31 -4.88
CA ASN A 960 42.78 -52.97 -6.10
C ASN A 960 41.88 -52.38 -7.19
N SER A 961 40.62 -52.81 -7.24
CA SER A 961 39.60 -52.29 -8.14
C SER A 961 39.13 -50.90 -7.71
N GLN A 962 38.99 -50.62 -6.41
CA GLN A 962 38.59 -49.30 -5.89
C GLN A 962 39.55 -48.19 -6.32
N GLN A 963 40.87 -48.43 -6.27
CA GLN A 963 41.87 -47.45 -6.74
C GLN A 963 41.73 -47.14 -8.24
N ARG A 964 41.33 -48.12 -9.05
CA ARG A 964 41.12 -47.93 -10.50
C ARG A 964 39.81 -47.21 -10.82
N LEU A 965 38.80 -47.33 -9.94
CA LEU A 965 37.50 -46.68 -10.10
C LEU A 965 37.51 -45.21 -9.64
N HIS A 966 38.45 -44.82 -8.76
CA HIS A 966 38.49 -43.47 -8.19
C HIS A 966 38.54 -42.34 -9.24
N PRO A 967 39.35 -42.41 -10.32
CA PRO A 967 39.35 -41.39 -11.37
C PRO A 967 38.04 -41.33 -12.19
N LEU A 968 37.19 -42.35 -12.07
CA LEU A 968 35.93 -42.49 -12.79
C LEU A 968 34.71 -42.23 -11.89
N ALA A 969 34.90 -41.82 -10.64
CA ALA A 969 33.85 -41.73 -9.63
C ALA A 969 32.61 -40.95 -10.11
N LEU A 970 32.81 -39.70 -10.56
CA LEU A 970 31.74 -38.84 -11.05
C LEU A 970 31.03 -39.46 -12.27
N THR A 971 31.81 -39.94 -13.24
CA THR A 971 31.27 -40.49 -14.49
C THR A 971 30.48 -41.78 -14.26
N LEU A 972 30.93 -42.64 -13.35
CA LEU A 972 30.22 -43.87 -12.96
C LEU A 972 28.91 -43.54 -12.24
N ALA A 973 28.92 -42.60 -11.28
CA ALA A 973 27.71 -42.18 -10.59
C ALA A 973 26.67 -41.59 -11.57
N ARG A 974 27.10 -40.69 -12.48
CA ARG A 974 26.23 -40.13 -13.52
C ARG A 974 25.71 -41.21 -14.47
N GLY A 975 26.57 -42.13 -14.89
CA GLY A 975 26.22 -43.24 -15.78
C GLY A 975 25.13 -44.14 -15.18
N VAL A 976 25.29 -44.51 -13.90
CA VAL A 976 24.31 -45.32 -13.17
C VAL A 976 22.97 -44.58 -13.01
N ILE A 977 22.99 -43.28 -12.68
CA ILE A 977 21.76 -42.46 -12.55
C ILE A 977 21.00 -42.37 -13.87
N LEU A 978 21.69 -42.12 -14.98
CA LEU A 978 21.06 -42.06 -16.31
C LEU A 978 20.44 -43.41 -16.73
N CYS A 979 20.91 -44.50 -16.14
CA CYS A 979 20.37 -45.85 -16.33
C CYS A 979 19.25 -46.23 -15.34
N ALA A 980 18.98 -45.42 -14.31
CA ALA A 980 18.05 -45.76 -13.23
C ALA A 980 16.66 -46.13 -13.76
N ASN A 981 16.14 -45.39 -14.75
CA ASN A 981 14.81 -45.65 -15.32
C ASN A 981 14.70 -47.01 -16.03
N SER A 982 15.79 -47.57 -16.56
CA SER A 982 15.78 -48.85 -17.30
C SER A 982 16.20 -50.03 -16.44
N PHE A 983 17.10 -49.81 -15.48
CA PHE A 983 17.69 -50.89 -14.66
C PHE A 983 17.13 -50.95 -13.23
N GLY A 984 16.37 -49.93 -12.79
CA GLY A 984 15.68 -49.89 -11.50
C GLY A 984 16.59 -50.27 -10.33
N ILE A 985 16.23 -51.36 -9.63
CA ILE A 985 16.95 -51.92 -8.46
C ILE A 985 18.44 -52.13 -8.74
N ALA A 986 18.83 -52.56 -9.94
CA ALA A 986 20.25 -52.77 -10.25
C ALA A 986 21.08 -51.48 -10.19
N SER A 987 20.45 -50.32 -10.44
CA SER A 987 21.10 -49.01 -10.29
C SER A 987 21.26 -48.62 -8.83
N LEU A 988 20.27 -48.90 -7.97
CA LEU A 988 20.37 -48.68 -6.53
C LEU A 988 21.53 -49.49 -5.92
N VAL A 989 21.59 -50.79 -6.23
CA VAL A 989 22.68 -51.67 -5.78
C VAL A 989 24.04 -51.20 -6.30
N ALA A 990 24.10 -50.70 -7.54
CA ALA A 990 25.34 -50.16 -8.09
C ALA A 990 25.79 -48.87 -7.36
N LEU A 991 24.87 -47.97 -7.02
CA LEU A 991 25.17 -46.76 -6.24
C LEU A 991 25.61 -47.12 -4.81
N GLU A 992 24.94 -48.07 -4.15
CA GLU A 992 25.37 -48.58 -2.83
C GLU A 992 26.79 -49.15 -2.87
N LYS A 993 27.10 -49.96 -3.89
CA LYS A 993 28.44 -50.52 -4.06
C LYS A 993 29.51 -49.46 -4.35
N LEU A 994 29.13 -48.35 -4.99
CA LEU A 994 30.00 -47.21 -5.28
C LEU A 994 30.23 -46.27 -4.08
N HIS A 995 29.88 -46.68 -2.86
CA HIS A 995 30.02 -45.84 -1.66
C HIS A 995 31.41 -45.20 -1.48
N VAL A 996 32.50 -45.92 -1.74
CA VAL A 996 33.87 -45.35 -1.65
C VAL A 996 34.06 -44.22 -2.65
N GLN A 997 33.59 -44.40 -3.89
CA GLN A 997 33.69 -43.42 -4.96
C GLN A 997 32.75 -42.23 -4.73
N ILE A 998 31.55 -42.44 -4.21
CA ILE A 998 30.60 -41.37 -3.88
C ILE A 998 31.11 -40.53 -2.71
N ARG A 999 31.76 -41.15 -1.71
CA ARG A 999 32.45 -40.44 -0.62
C ARG A 999 33.63 -39.60 -1.10
N SER A 1000 34.30 -40.02 -2.17
CA SER A 1000 35.47 -39.29 -2.69
C SER A 1000 35.12 -38.08 -3.57
N LEU A 1001 33.86 -37.90 -3.98
CA LEU A 1001 33.46 -36.72 -4.76
C LEU A 1001 33.66 -35.44 -3.95
N ASP A 1002 33.95 -34.31 -4.58
CA ASP A 1002 33.84 -33.03 -3.89
C ASP A 1002 32.37 -32.57 -3.77
N LEU A 1003 32.12 -31.44 -3.12
CA LEU A 1003 30.75 -30.92 -2.92
C LEU A 1003 30.08 -30.50 -4.24
N VAL A 1004 30.86 -29.99 -5.20
CA VAL A 1004 30.36 -29.53 -6.51
C VAL A 1004 29.96 -30.75 -7.34
N GLU A 1005 30.83 -31.75 -7.40
CA GLU A 1005 30.61 -33.04 -8.04
C GLU A 1005 29.42 -33.78 -7.42
N TYR A 1006 29.31 -33.82 -6.09
CA TYR A 1006 28.17 -34.42 -5.40
C TYR A 1006 26.86 -33.69 -5.73
N CYS A 1007 26.87 -32.35 -5.71
CA CYS A 1007 25.72 -31.55 -6.08
C CYS A 1007 25.27 -31.85 -7.53
N ASP A 1008 26.21 -32.00 -8.46
CA ASP A 1008 25.90 -32.33 -9.85
C ASP A 1008 25.25 -33.71 -10.00
N VAL A 1009 25.69 -34.70 -9.21
CA VAL A 1009 25.12 -36.06 -9.17
C VAL A 1009 23.68 -36.02 -8.64
N VAL A 1010 23.44 -35.33 -7.53
CA VAL A 1010 22.10 -35.17 -6.92
C VAL A 1010 21.18 -34.37 -7.84
N TYR A 1011 21.69 -33.30 -8.46
CA TYR A 1011 20.96 -32.50 -9.44
C TYR A 1011 20.55 -33.36 -10.63
N LEU A 1012 21.45 -34.18 -11.17
CA LEU A 1012 21.16 -35.09 -12.27
C LEU A 1012 20.05 -36.08 -11.90
N ALA A 1013 20.08 -36.65 -10.70
CA ALA A 1013 19.05 -37.57 -10.21
C ALA A 1013 17.67 -36.91 -10.16
N ALA A 1014 17.56 -35.70 -9.60
CA ALA A 1014 16.30 -34.96 -9.49
C ALA A 1014 15.68 -34.59 -10.85
N HIS A 1015 16.49 -34.49 -11.92
CA HIS A 1015 16.01 -34.16 -13.26
C HIS A 1015 15.72 -35.39 -14.11
N CYS A 1016 16.55 -36.43 -14.04
CA CYS A 1016 16.51 -37.55 -14.99
C CYS A 1016 15.71 -38.76 -14.49
N VAL A 1017 15.53 -38.96 -13.18
CA VAL A 1017 14.78 -40.10 -12.65
C VAL A 1017 13.28 -39.80 -12.72
N LEU A 1018 12.53 -40.65 -13.43
CA LEU A 1018 11.18 -40.30 -13.89
C LEU A 1018 10.06 -40.65 -12.91
N THR A 1019 10.27 -41.63 -12.02
CA THR A 1019 9.26 -42.09 -11.06
C THR A 1019 9.52 -41.54 -9.67
N ALA A 1020 8.44 -41.19 -8.96
CA ALA A 1020 8.50 -40.59 -7.63
C ALA A 1020 9.20 -41.50 -6.59
N ASP A 1021 8.92 -42.80 -6.63
CA ASP A 1021 9.50 -43.73 -5.65
C ASP A 1021 10.99 -43.96 -5.94
N LEU A 1022 11.37 -44.15 -7.21
CA LEU A 1022 12.77 -44.38 -7.57
C LEU A 1022 13.64 -43.14 -7.35
N VAL A 1023 13.14 -41.93 -7.64
CA VAL A 1023 13.95 -40.71 -7.41
C VAL A 1023 14.20 -40.48 -5.93
N ARG A 1024 13.21 -40.75 -5.07
CA ARG A 1024 13.39 -40.69 -3.61
C ARG A 1024 14.43 -41.70 -3.14
N GLU A 1025 14.33 -42.95 -3.59
CA GLU A 1025 15.30 -44.00 -3.23
C GLU A 1025 16.71 -43.67 -3.73
N VAL A 1026 16.87 -43.21 -4.97
CA VAL A 1026 18.18 -42.80 -5.51
C VAL A 1026 18.78 -41.65 -4.71
N LEU A 1027 18.01 -40.61 -4.40
CA LEU A 1027 18.47 -39.46 -3.63
C LEU A 1027 18.87 -39.86 -2.20
N LEU A 1028 18.10 -40.75 -1.55
CA LEU A 1028 18.41 -41.28 -0.23
C LEU A 1028 19.70 -42.11 -0.24
N VAL A 1029 19.85 -43.05 -1.20
CA VAL A 1029 21.06 -43.88 -1.32
C VAL A 1029 22.29 -43.01 -1.53
N LEU A 1030 22.22 -42.01 -2.42
CA LEU A 1030 23.33 -41.06 -2.64
C LEU A 1030 23.75 -40.33 -1.36
N HIS A 1031 22.77 -39.90 -0.56
CA HIS A 1031 23.03 -39.21 0.70
C HIS A 1031 23.61 -40.13 1.78
N GLU A 1032 23.04 -41.33 1.95
CA GLU A 1032 23.54 -42.32 2.92
C GLU A 1032 24.98 -42.73 2.64
N GLN A 1033 25.34 -42.87 1.35
CA GLN A 1033 26.72 -43.21 0.98
C GLN A 1033 27.70 -42.09 1.31
N ARG A 1034 27.29 -40.82 1.32
CA ARG A 1034 28.17 -39.66 1.54
C ARG A 1034 28.81 -39.61 2.94
N GLY A 1035 28.11 -40.06 3.99
CA GLY A 1035 28.61 -40.13 5.37
C GLY A 1035 28.36 -38.86 6.23
N GLU A 1036 28.80 -38.87 7.50
CA GLU A 1036 28.36 -37.91 8.54
C GLU A 1036 29.21 -36.61 8.68
N THR A 1037 30.17 -36.33 7.79
CA THR A 1037 31.27 -35.37 8.11
C THR A 1037 31.08 -33.92 7.65
N THR A 1038 30.02 -33.57 6.92
CA THR A 1038 29.69 -32.17 6.54
C THR A 1038 28.16 -31.90 6.55
N ILE A 1039 27.61 -31.81 7.77
CA ILE A 1039 26.17 -31.92 8.07
C ILE A 1039 25.28 -30.92 7.30
N TYR A 1040 25.65 -29.64 7.20
CA TYR A 1040 24.70 -28.62 6.72
C TYR A 1040 24.51 -28.62 5.20
N ALA A 1041 25.59 -28.44 4.43
CA ALA A 1041 25.49 -28.23 2.98
C ALA A 1041 24.90 -29.45 2.27
N GLU A 1042 25.29 -30.66 2.69
CA GLU A 1042 24.81 -31.91 2.08
C GLU A 1042 23.33 -32.17 2.37
N GLN A 1043 22.85 -31.83 3.58
CA GLN A 1043 21.42 -31.90 3.92
C GLN A 1043 20.59 -30.90 3.12
N GLN A 1044 21.09 -29.67 2.94
CA GLN A 1044 20.37 -28.66 2.16
C GLN A 1044 20.34 -29.02 0.67
N ILE A 1045 21.45 -29.53 0.10
CA ILE A 1045 21.49 -30.01 -1.28
C ILE A 1045 20.45 -31.13 -1.50
N LEU A 1046 20.35 -32.08 -0.56
CA LEU A 1046 19.34 -33.13 -0.62
C LEU A 1046 17.91 -32.56 -0.57
N ALA A 1047 17.63 -31.66 0.38
CA ALA A 1047 16.31 -31.05 0.52
C ALA A 1047 15.89 -30.31 -0.76
N ILE A 1048 16.78 -29.48 -1.30
CA ILE A 1048 16.55 -28.73 -2.54
C ILE A 1048 16.29 -29.69 -3.72
N ALA A 1049 17.00 -30.82 -3.78
CA ALA A 1049 16.82 -31.81 -4.83
C ALA A 1049 15.50 -32.59 -4.70
N CYS A 1050 15.08 -32.92 -3.48
CA CYS A 1050 13.77 -33.51 -3.20
C CYS A 1050 12.64 -32.58 -3.65
N ASP A 1051 12.69 -31.30 -3.26
CA ASP A 1051 11.70 -30.29 -3.64
C ASP A 1051 11.64 -30.15 -5.17
N ARG A 1052 12.81 -30.12 -5.83
CA ARG A 1052 12.89 -30.06 -7.30
C ARG A 1052 12.27 -31.29 -7.96
N ALA A 1053 12.55 -32.48 -7.45
CA ALA A 1053 11.99 -33.71 -7.98
C ALA A 1053 10.46 -33.73 -7.85
N GLU A 1054 9.93 -33.33 -6.69
CA GLU A 1054 8.49 -33.24 -6.43
C GLU A 1054 7.81 -32.22 -7.36
N GLU A 1055 8.34 -31.00 -7.45
CA GLU A 1055 7.77 -29.95 -8.30
C GLU A 1055 7.82 -30.31 -9.80
N ALA A 1056 8.86 -31.05 -10.24
CA ALA A 1056 8.94 -31.57 -11.61
C ALA A 1056 7.88 -32.66 -11.87
N LEU A 1057 7.61 -33.53 -10.90
CA LEU A 1057 6.60 -34.59 -10.98
C LEU A 1057 5.17 -34.04 -10.96
N ASP A 1058 4.91 -32.96 -10.20
CA ASP A 1058 3.61 -32.30 -10.14
C ASP A 1058 3.27 -31.52 -11.41
N THR A 1059 4.29 -30.91 -12.03
CA THR A 1059 4.11 -30.07 -13.21
C THR A 1059 4.06 -30.90 -14.50
N CYS A 1060 4.93 -31.90 -14.63
CA CYS A 1060 5.01 -32.72 -15.82
C CYS A 1060 3.87 -33.76 -15.84
N PRO A 1061 3.16 -33.96 -16.97
CA PRO A 1061 2.03 -34.88 -17.06
C PRO A 1061 2.47 -36.36 -17.15
N THR A 1062 3.24 -36.85 -16.19
CA THR A 1062 3.66 -38.26 -16.10
C THR A 1062 2.67 -39.12 -15.29
N ASN A 1063 2.62 -40.41 -15.60
CA ASN A 1063 1.96 -41.43 -14.80
C ASN A 1063 2.92 -41.98 -13.74
N ASP A 1064 2.44 -42.89 -12.90
CA ASP A 1064 3.23 -43.48 -11.80
C ASP A 1064 4.42 -44.32 -12.30
N GLN A 1065 4.43 -44.68 -13.59
CA GLN A 1065 5.52 -45.39 -14.27
C GLN A 1065 6.52 -44.43 -14.97
N GLY A 1066 6.38 -43.11 -14.79
CA GLY A 1066 7.29 -42.12 -15.37
C GLY A 1066 7.04 -41.82 -16.86
N HIS A 1067 6.01 -42.43 -17.45
CA HIS A 1067 5.61 -42.18 -18.84
C HIS A 1067 4.58 -41.05 -18.92
N ILE A 1068 4.56 -40.31 -20.03
CA ILE A 1068 3.54 -39.27 -20.26
C ILE A 1068 2.14 -39.89 -20.30
N ARG A 1069 1.18 -39.29 -19.57
CA ARG A 1069 -0.22 -39.73 -19.49
C ARG A 1069 -0.86 -39.73 -20.88
N ARG A 1070 -1.59 -40.80 -21.20
CA ARG A 1070 -2.29 -40.95 -22.49
C ARG A 1070 -3.27 -39.81 -22.71
N GLY A 1071 -3.21 -39.18 -23.88
CA GLY A 1071 -4.12 -38.11 -24.30
C GLY A 1071 -3.59 -36.69 -24.11
N VAL A 1072 -2.48 -36.50 -23.38
CA VAL A 1072 -1.83 -35.19 -23.22
C VAL A 1072 -0.96 -34.89 -24.45
N LYS A 1073 -1.16 -33.73 -25.08
CA LYS A 1073 -0.40 -33.32 -26.28
C LYS A 1073 0.70 -32.33 -25.91
N GLY A 1074 1.95 -32.76 -26.01
CA GLY A 1074 3.12 -31.88 -25.90
C GLY A 1074 3.25 -30.88 -27.05
N ILE A 1075 4.32 -30.11 -27.00
CA ILE A 1075 4.72 -29.20 -28.09
C ILE A 1075 5.55 -30.02 -29.07
N ARG A 1076 5.01 -30.25 -30.28
CA ARG A 1076 5.69 -31.04 -31.30
C ARG A 1076 6.80 -30.22 -31.97
N THR A 1077 7.97 -30.81 -32.09
CA THR A 1077 9.14 -30.19 -32.73
C THR A 1077 10.05 -31.24 -33.38
N ARG A 1078 11.07 -30.77 -34.09
CA ARG A 1078 12.24 -31.56 -34.48
C ARG A 1078 13.47 -30.96 -33.81
N LEU A 1079 14.34 -31.83 -33.32
CA LEU A 1079 15.61 -31.42 -32.72
C LEU A 1079 16.69 -31.29 -33.80
N THR A 1080 17.44 -30.20 -33.77
CA THR A 1080 18.61 -29.97 -34.64
C THR A 1080 19.85 -29.67 -33.80
N SER A 1081 21.03 -30.07 -34.28
CA SER A 1081 22.31 -29.73 -33.63
C SER A 1081 22.74 -28.31 -34.03
N PRO A 1082 23.19 -27.45 -33.10
CA PRO A 1082 23.66 -26.09 -33.41
C PRO A 1082 24.95 -26.02 -34.25
N SER A 1083 25.81 -27.06 -34.27
CA SER A 1083 27.07 -27.12 -35.03
C SER A 1083 27.65 -28.54 -35.13
N ASP A 1084 28.47 -28.80 -36.16
CA ASP A 1084 29.15 -30.09 -36.43
C ASP A 1084 30.31 -30.44 -35.48
N ALA A 1085 30.50 -29.75 -34.34
CA ALA A 1085 31.62 -30.06 -33.43
C ALA A 1085 31.34 -29.81 -31.94
N VAL A 1086 31.77 -30.81 -31.15
CA VAL A 1086 32.14 -30.88 -29.72
C VAL A 1086 31.05 -30.92 -28.62
N ASP A 1087 30.01 -30.09 -28.62
CA ASP A 1087 29.00 -30.16 -27.52
C ASP A 1087 27.77 -31.01 -27.89
N ALA A 1088 27.93 -32.33 -27.84
CA ALA A 1088 26.92 -33.32 -28.25
C ALA A 1088 25.63 -33.36 -27.39
N LYS A 1089 25.49 -32.49 -26.38
CA LYS A 1089 24.36 -32.47 -25.43
C LYS A 1089 23.44 -31.24 -25.59
N THR A 1090 23.70 -30.34 -26.53
CA THR A 1090 22.83 -29.18 -26.79
C THR A 1090 22.04 -29.36 -28.09
N VAL A 1091 20.72 -29.21 -28.01
CA VAL A 1091 19.81 -29.29 -29.16
C VAL A 1091 18.99 -28.01 -29.31
N LYS A 1092 18.62 -27.71 -30.55
CA LYS A 1092 17.72 -26.63 -30.91
C LYS A 1092 16.36 -27.20 -31.29
N ALA A 1093 15.31 -26.61 -30.73
CA ALA A 1093 13.92 -26.97 -30.99
C ALA A 1093 13.15 -25.76 -31.53
N ASP A 1094 12.53 -25.92 -32.69
CA ASP A 1094 11.64 -24.92 -33.26
C ASP A 1094 10.27 -25.00 -32.57
N VAL A 1095 9.78 -23.88 -32.06
CA VAL A 1095 8.50 -23.80 -31.35
C VAL A 1095 7.59 -22.79 -32.04
N ARG A 1096 6.32 -23.13 -32.19
CA ARG A 1096 5.33 -22.22 -32.78
C ARG A 1096 5.07 -21.01 -31.87
N VAL A 1097 5.22 -19.81 -32.45
CA VAL A 1097 5.02 -18.53 -31.75
C VAL A 1097 3.54 -18.24 -31.45
N ASP A 1098 2.63 -18.80 -32.26
CA ASP A 1098 1.19 -18.59 -32.18
C ASP A 1098 0.47 -19.55 -31.22
N ARG A 1099 1.17 -20.58 -30.72
CA ARG A 1099 0.65 -21.51 -29.71
C ARG A 1099 1.08 -21.05 -28.31
N PRO A 1100 0.16 -20.91 -27.34
CA PRO A 1100 0.54 -20.59 -25.98
C PRO A 1100 1.50 -21.66 -25.43
N ASN A 1101 2.69 -21.21 -25.00
CA ASN A 1101 3.77 -22.05 -24.50
C ASN A 1101 4.14 -21.61 -23.07
N SER A 1102 4.24 -22.56 -22.13
CA SER A 1102 4.67 -22.31 -20.75
C SER A 1102 6.20 -22.39 -20.57
N ILE A 1103 6.92 -23.00 -21.51
CA ILE A 1103 8.36 -23.18 -21.48
C ILE A 1103 9.07 -21.82 -21.66
N ARG A 1104 9.97 -21.49 -20.73
CA ARG A 1104 10.78 -20.26 -20.68
C ARG A 1104 12.26 -20.57 -20.54
N LEU A 1105 13.09 -19.53 -20.51
CA LEU A 1105 14.48 -19.64 -20.09
C LEU A 1105 14.54 -20.29 -18.69
N HIS A 1106 15.46 -21.22 -18.48
CA HIS A 1106 15.57 -22.04 -17.26
C HIS A 1106 14.40 -23.00 -16.99
N SER A 1107 13.51 -23.27 -17.95
CA SER A 1107 12.56 -24.38 -17.80
C SER A 1107 13.28 -25.73 -17.89
N HIS A 1108 13.02 -26.60 -16.91
CA HIS A 1108 13.21 -28.04 -17.04
C HIS A 1108 12.14 -28.58 -18.00
N VAL A 1109 12.56 -29.38 -18.97
CA VAL A 1109 11.68 -29.96 -19.99
C VAL A 1109 11.93 -31.44 -20.14
N ARG A 1110 10.87 -32.19 -20.41
CA ARG A 1110 10.93 -33.60 -20.82
C ARG A 1110 10.60 -33.74 -22.30
N LEU A 1111 11.44 -34.46 -23.03
CA LEU A 1111 11.37 -34.69 -24.47
C LEU A 1111 11.00 -36.15 -24.71
N GLN A 1112 9.84 -36.44 -25.31
CA GLN A 1112 9.45 -37.80 -25.66
C GLN A 1112 9.34 -37.96 -27.18
N ALA A 1113 9.79 -39.08 -27.73
CA ALA A 1113 9.53 -39.40 -29.14
C ALA A 1113 8.01 -39.46 -29.45
N ALA A 1114 7.59 -38.76 -30.49
CA ALA A 1114 6.17 -38.65 -30.86
C ALA A 1114 5.58 -39.96 -31.41
N SER A 1115 6.40 -40.77 -32.08
CA SER A 1115 6.10 -42.10 -32.62
C SER A 1115 6.91 -43.19 -31.93
N ALA A 1116 6.48 -44.44 -32.07
CA ALA A 1116 7.34 -45.60 -31.84
C ALA A 1116 8.14 -45.91 -33.13
N ALA A 1117 9.29 -46.56 -32.97
CA ALA A 1117 10.09 -47.02 -34.10
C ALA A 1117 9.34 -48.08 -34.94
N GLU A 1118 9.65 -48.18 -36.23
CA GLU A 1118 9.18 -49.30 -37.07
C GLU A 1118 10.01 -50.56 -36.78
N GLY A 1119 9.33 -51.66 -36.45
CA GLY A 1119 9.97 -52.94 -36.13
C GLY A 1119 9.59 -53.49 -34.75
N PRO A 1120 10.48 -54.27 -34.08
CA PRO A 1120 10.18 -54.90 -32.79
C PRO A 1120 9.78 -53.87 -31.71
N HIS A 1121 8.99 -54.30 -30.72
CA HIS A 1121 8.51 -53.44 -29.63
C HIS A 1121 9.68 -52.81 -28.86
N VAL A 1122 10.00 -51.56 -29.18
CA VAL A 1122 11.00 -50.74 -28.48
C VAL A 1122 10.28 -49.55 -27.84
N ASP A 1123 10.57 -49.29 -26.58
CA ASP A 1123 9.99 -48.18 -25.84
C ASP A 1123 10.42 -46.83 -26.42
N ARG A 1124 9.52 -45.84 -26.30
CA ARG A 1124 9.79 -44.49 -26.78
C ARG A 1124 10.82 -43.82 -25.88
N PRO A 1125 11.94 -43.31 -26.41
CA PRO A 1125 12.91 -42.62 -25.59
C PRO A 1125 12.29 -41.36 -24.97
N ILE A 1126 12.61 -41.15 -23.70
CA ILE A 1126 12.31 -39.94 -22.93
C ILE A 1126 13.65 -39.36 -22.50
N LEU A 1127 13.87 -38.09 -22.80
CA LEU A 1127 15.05 -37.33 -22.41
C LEU A 1127 14.63 -36.15 -21.54
N SER A 1128 15.53 -35.68 -20.70
CA SER A 1128 15.35 -34.57 -19.77
C SER A 1128 16.36 -33.48 -20.13
N GLY A 1129 15.97 -32.21 -20.00
CA GLY A 1129 16.88 -31.12 -20.32
C GLY A 1129 16.45 -29.79 -19.75
N VAL A 1130 17.35 -28.81 -19.82
CA VAL A 1130 17.11 -27.45 -19.34
C VAL A 1130 17.24 -26.47 -20.49
N VAL A 1131 16.28 -25.56 -20.61
CA VAL A 1131 16.31 -24.47 -21.59
C VAL A 1131 17.38 -23.46 -21.19
N ILE A 1132 18.41 -23.34 -22.02
CA ILE A 1132 19.54 -22.43 -21.82
C ILE A 1132 19.41 -21.13 -22.63
N GLU A 1133 18.59 -21.13 -23.68
CA GLU A 1133 18.30 -19.95 -24.49
C GLU A 1133 16.86 -20.03 -25.03
N ALA A 1134 16.14 -18.92 -25.02
CA ALA A 1134 14.77 -18.84 -25.53
C ALA A 1134 14.59 -17.57 -26.36
N SER A 1135 14.24 -17.73 -27.64
CA SER A 1135 14.00 -16.65 -28.59
C SER A 1135 12.64 -16.83 -29.30
N ARG A 1136 12.25 -15.88 -30.16
CA ARG A 1136 10.95 -15.93 -30.83
C ARG A 1136 10.89 -17.08 -31.82
N GLY A 1137 10.26 -18.17 -31.41
CA GLY A 1137 10.01 -19.35 -32.25
C GLY A 1137 11.05 -20.45 -32.13
N GLU A 1138 12.01 -20.31 -31.21
CA GLU A 1138 13.16 -21.21 -31.10
C GLU A 1138 13.66 -21.26 -29.65
N ILE A 1139 13.95 -22.46 -29.17
CA ILE A 1139 14.58 -22.68 -27.87
C ILE A 1139 15.81 -23.59 -28.01
N LYS A 1140 16.86 -23.31 -27.22
CA LYS A 1140 18.01 -24.20 -27.07
C LYS A 1140 17.93 -24.93 -25.74
N ILE A 1141 18.08 -26.25 -25.80
CA ILE A 1141 17.92 -27.16 -24.67
C ILE A 1141 19.23 -27.90 -24.48
N ARG A 1142 19.75 -27.86 -23.25
CA ARG A 1142 20.85 -28.74 -22.81
C ARG A 1142 20.26 -30.02 -22.25
N VAL A 1143 20.44 -31.13 -22.95
CA VAL A 1143 19.93 -32.46 -22.61
C VAL A 1143 20.90 -33.19 -21.68
N PHE A 1144 20.39 -33.94 -20.72
CA PHE A 1144 21.21 -34.66 -19.75
C PHE A 1144 21.64 -36.05 -20.26
N GLU A 1145 20.70 -36.77 -20.87
CA GLU A 1145 20.87 -38.09 -21.47
C GLU A 1145 21.54 -37.99 -22.87
N PRO A 1146 22.25 -39.05 -23.31
CA PRO A 1146 22.77 -39.10 -24.68
C PRO A 1146 21.64 -39.17 -25.71
N LEU A 1147 21.81 -38.45 -26.82
CA LEU A 1147 20.85 -38.45 -27.92
C LEU A 1147 20.86 -39.81 -28.66
N PRO A 1148 19.68 -40.37 -29.01
CA PRO A 1148 19.61 -41.53 -29.89
C PRO A 1148 20.28 -41.25 -31.25
N PRO A 1149 20.89 -42.24 -31.92
CA PRO A 1149 21.51 -42.04 -33.24
C PRO A 1149 20.56 -41.42 -34.28
N GLU A 1150 19.27 -41.75 -34.18
CA GLU A 1150 18.22 -41.32 -35.11
C GLU A 1150 17.52 -40.01 -34.69
N PHE A 1151 17.99 -39.29 -33.66
CA PHE A 1151 17.25 -38.18 -33.03
C PHE A 1151 16.83 -37.07 -34.01
N ALA A 1152 17.61 -36.83 -35.07
CA ALA A 1152 17.35 -35.81 -36.09
C ALA A 1152 16.22 -36.21 -37.05
N ASP A 1153 15.98 -37.51 -37.22
CA ASP A 1153 14.92 -38.07 -38.06
C ASP A 1153 13.60 -38.26 -37.30
N MET A 1154 13.65 -38.15 -35.97
CA MET A 1154 12.52 -38.29 -35.06
C MET A 1154 11.76 -36.97 -34.86
N ASP A 1155 10.44 -37.07 -34.71
CA ASP A 1155 9.62 -35.97 -34.17
C ASP A 1155 9.54 -36.13 -32.63
N TRP A 1156 9.65 -35.02 -31.91
CA TRP A 1156 9.67 -34.97 -30.45
C TRP A 1156 8.49 -34.15 -29.91
N ASP A 1157 7.91 -34.60 -28.80
CA ASP A 1157 6.94 -33.84 -28.01
C ASP A 1157 7.64 -33.32 -26.74
N ILE A 1158 7.63 -31.99 -26.55
CA ILE A 1158 8.20 -31.32 -25.38
C ILE A 1158 7.12 -31.08 -24.33
N TYR A 1159 7.44 -31.37 -23.08
CA TYR A 1159 6.62 -31.15 -21.89
C TYR A 1159 7.37 -30.28 -20.88
N ASP A 1160 6.66 -29.34 -20.27
CA ASP A 1160 7.19 -28.46 -19.22
C ASP A 1160 7.22 -29.20 -17.88
N ALA A 1161 8.35 -29.13 -17.17
CA ALA A 1161 8.58 -29.73 -15.86
C ALA A 1161 9.01 -28.67 -14.82
N SER A 1162 8.54 -27.43 -15.02
CA SER A 1162 8.77 -26.24 -14.20
C SER A 1162 10.16 -25.60 -14.33
N SER A 1163 10.37 -24.46 -13.66
CA SER A 1163 11.59 -23.65 -13.72
C SER A 1163 12.66 -24.14 -12.74
N VAL A 1164 13.90 -24.26 -13.19
CA VAL A 1164 15.06 -24.58 -12.34
C VAL A 1164 15.71 -23.33 -11.74
N ALA A 1165 15.20 -22.12 -12.02
CA ALA A 1165 15.85 -20.87 -11.61
C ALA A 1165 16.02 -20.77 -10.09
N THR A 1166 14.98 -21.12 -9.32
CA THR A 1166 15.03 -21.11 -7.86
C THR A 1166 15.98 -22.18 -7.33
N THR A 1167 15.89 -23.39 -7.86
CA THR A 1167 16.74 -24.53 -7.48
C THR A 1167 18.21 -24.21 -7.69
N ASN A 1168 18.57 -23.68 -8.87
CA ASN A 1168 19.96 -23.29 -9.17
C ASN A 1168 20.45 -22.21 -8.19
N ALA A 1169 19.65 -21.18 -7.94
CA ALA A 1169 20.01 -20.11 -7.01
C ALA A 1169 20.22 -20.62 -5.57
N MET A 1170 19.39 -21.56 -5.11
CA MET A 1170 19.52 -22.18 -3.79
C MET A 1170 20.79 -23.05 -3.72
N LEU A 1171 21.07 -23.87 -4.74
CA LEU A 1171 22.27 -24.69 -4.79
C LEU A 1171 23.54 -23.84 -4.85
N ASP A 1172 23.55 -22.77 -5.64
CA ASP A 1172 24.67 -21.83 -5.71
C ASP A 1172 24.92 -21.16 -4.35
N ALA A 1173 23.86 -20.78 -3.63
CA ALA A 1173 23.98 -20.21 -2.29
C ALA A 1173 24.56 -21.21 -1.28
N VAL A 1174 24.13 -22.48 -1.32
CA VAL A 1174 24.67 -23.53 -0.44
C VAL A 1174 26.14 -23.82 -0.74
N LYS A 1175 26.52 -23.90 -2.02
CA LYS A 1175 27.91 -24.06 -2.45
C LYS A 1175 28.78 -22.90 -1.95
N ARG A 1176 28.37 -21.65 -2.19
CA ARG A 1176 29.09 -20.45 -1.68
C ARG A 1176 29.20 -20.43 -0.17
N LEU A 1177 28.14 -20.82 0.55
CA LEU A 1177 28.19 -20.88 2.01
C LEU A 1177 29.17 -21.95 2.52
N ALA A 1178 29.23 -23.09 1.83
CA ALA A 1178 30.14 -24.18 2.19
C ALA A 1178 31.61 -23.84 1.87
N ASP A 1179 31.88 -23.23 0.72
CA ASP A 1179 33.24 -22.91 0.27
C ASP A 1179 33.80 -21.65 0.95
N GLU A 1180 32.99 -20.61 1.12
CA GLU A 1180 33.44 -19.29 1.58
C GLU A 1180 33.08 -19.00 3.05
N GLY A 1181 32.14 -19.74 3.64
CA GLY A 1181 31.75 -19.62 5.06
C GLY A 1181 31.40 -18.19 5.47
N HIS A 1182 32.14 -17.66 6.43
CA HIS A 1182 31.92 -16.30 6.95
C HIS A 1182 32.17 -15.20 5.90
N ARG A 1183 32.92 -15.49 4.82
CA ARG A 1183 33.16 -14.50 3.74
C ARG A 1183 31.91 -14.27 2.89
N SER A 1184 31.11 -15.32 2.65
CA SER A 1184 29.85 -15.19 1.90
C SER A 1184 28.68 -14.72 2.79
N CYS A 1185 28.69 -15.09 4.07
CA CYS A 1185 27.64 -14.68 5.02
C CYS A 1185 28.19 -14.53 6.44
N ALA A 1186 28.09 -13.32 7.01
CA ALA A 1186 28.51 -13.05 8.40
C ALA A 1186 27.73 -13.84 9.48
N LEU A 1187 26.63 -14.51 9.09
CA LEU A 1187 25.86 -15.39 9.97
C LEU A 1187 26.14 -16.87 9.70
N SER A 1188 27.18 -17.21 8.94
CA SER A 1188 27.53 -18.59 8.57
C SER A 1188 27.55 -19.53 9.76
N ASP A 1189 28.08 -19.08 10.90
CA ASP A 1189 28.24 -19.90 12.09
C ASP A 1189 26.91 -20.22 12.76
N ILE A 1190 25.97 -19.27 12.71
CA ILE A 1190 24.59 -19.46 13.19
C ILE A 1190 23.82 -20.38 12.25
N ILE A 1191 24.04 -20.23 10.94
CA ILE A 1191 23.35 -21.00 9.90
C ILE A 1191 23.84 -22.46 9.89
N THR A 1192 25.15 -22.66 9.97
CA THR A 1192 25.80 -23.98 9.85
C THR A 1192 26.03 -24.67 11.19
N GLY A 1193 26.04 -23.92 12.31
CA GLY A 1193 26.33 -24.42 13.64
C GLY A 1193 27.82 -24.67 13.92
N VAL A 1194 28.72 -24.20 13.07
CA VAL A 1194 30.18 -24.36 13.18
C VAL A 1194 30.82 -23.07 13.71
N GLU A 1195 31.61 -23.14 14.79
CA GLU A 1195 32.29 -21.96 15.36
C GLU A 1195 33.37 -21.40 14.41
N ALA A 1196 33.32 -20.11 14.07
CA ALA A 1196 34.35 -19.48 13.24
C ALA A 1196 35.73 -19.46 13.93
N PRO A 1197 36.82 -19.59 13.14
CA PRO A 1197 38.14 -19.22 13.61
C PRO A 1197 38.19 -17.71 13.93
N ASN A 1198 38.83 -17.34 15.04
CA ASN A 1198 39.06 -15.95 15.46
C ASN A 1198 39.91 -15.21 14.41
N LEU A 1199 39.26 -14.69 13.37
CA LEU A 1199 39.86 -13.83 12.36
C LEU A 1199 39.72 -12.37 12.80
N PRO A 1200 40.78 -11.54 12.65
CA PRO A 1200 40.67 -10.11 12.90
C PRO A 1200 39.64 -9.48 11.95
N PRO A 1201 38.89 -8.45 12.38
CA PRO A 1201 37.93 -7.79 11.53
C PRO A 1201 38.63 -7.24 10.29
N GLU A 1202 38.24 -7.70 9.10
CA GLU A 1202 38.74 -7.11 7.86
C GLU A 1202 38.28 -5.65 7.76
N PRO A 1203 39.14 -4.75 7.23
CA PRO A 1203 38.75 -3.37 7.00
C PRO A 1203 37.60 -3.33 5.99
N MET A 1204 36.50 -2.66 6.38
CA MET A 1204 35.35 -2.42 5.50
C MET A 1204 35.82 -1.78 4.18
N ALA A 1205 35.54 -2.44 3.06
CA ALA A 1205 35.82 -1.91 1.74
C ALA A 1205 35.07 -0.59 1.54
N THR A 1206 35.81 0.43 1.10
CA THR A 1206 35.28 1.74 0.72
C THR A 1206 34.30 1.65 -0.45
N ALA A 1207 33.28 2.51 -0.42
CA ALA A 1207 32.21 2.74 -1.40
C ALA A 1207 32.45 2.16 -2.81
N TRP A 1208 31.53 1.30 -3.26
CA TRP A 1208 31.52 0.74 -4.60
C TRP A 1208 30.93 1.74 -5.59
N GLU A 1209 31.77 2.30 -6.46
CA GLU A 1209 31.36 3.09 -7.63
C GLU A 1209 31.37 2.16 -8.85
N ASP A 1210 30.25 1.48 -9.12
CA ASP A 1210 30.03 0.75 -10.36
C ASP A 1210 28.89 1.41 -11.15
N ASP A 1211 29.23 1.95 -12.34
CA ASP A 1211 28.33 2.65 -13.25
C ASP A 1211 27.23 1.74 -13.84
N ALA A 1212 27.31 0.42 -13.63
CA ALA A 1212 26.33 -0.56 -14.10
C ALA A 1212 25.09 -0.72 -13.19
N LEU A 1213 25.15 -0.24 -11.94
CA LEU A 1213 24.07 -0.43 -10.95
C LEU A 1213 23.05 0.70 -10.99
N ASN A 1214 21.76 0.37 -10.94
CA ASN A 1214 20.72 1.39 -10.81
C ASN A 1214 20.61 1.91 -9.37
N GLU A 1215 19.93 3.04 -9.19
CA GLU A 1215 19.84 3.76 -7.90
C GLU A 1215 19.29 2.90 -6.74
N SER A 1216 18.40 1.94 -7.03
CA SER A 1216 17.88 1.01 -6.02
C SER A 1216 18.89 -0.07 -5.61
N GLN A 1217 19.70 -0.54 -6.55
CA GLN A 1217 20.78 -1.50 -6.31
C GLN A 1217 21.93 -0.82 -5.55
N LEU A 1218 22.32 0.40 -5.95
CA LEU A 1218 23.27 1.23 -5.21
C LEU A 1218 22.79 1.51 -3.79
N SER A 1219 21.51 1.82 -3.59
CA SER A 1219 20.96 2.03 -2.25
C SER A 1219 20.92 0.74 -1.41
N ALA A 1220 20.79 -0.43 -2.04
CA ALA A 1220 20.84 -1.71 -1.35
C ALA A 1220 22.28 -2.06 -0.95
N VAL A 1221 23.25 -1.90 -1.86
CA VAL A 1221 24.68 -2.08 -1.58
C VAL A 1221 25.16 -1.12 -0.49
N ASN A 1222 24.73 0.14 -0.53
CA ASN A 1222 25.02 1.13 0.51
C ASN A 1222 24.30 0.86 1.85
N SER A 1223 23.39 -0.12 1.91
CA SER A 1223 22.72 -0.49 3.17
C SER A 1223 23.55 -1.45 4.04
N VAL A 1224 24.68 -1.95 3.53
CA VAL A 1224 25.62 -2.84 4.23
C VAL A 1224 26.21 -2.20 5.50
N ASP A 1225 26.21 -0.86 5.60
CA ASP A 1225 26.61 -0.11 6.80
C ASP A 1225 25.60 -0.19 7.96
N ALA A 1226 24.42 -0.79 7.75
CA ALA A 1226 23.43 -0.99 8.80
C ALA A 1226 23.82 -2.19 9.71
N PRO A 1227 23.55 -2.14 11.03
CA PRO A 1227 23.90 -3.22 11.96
C PRO A 1227 23.29 -4.59 11.62
N LEU A 1228 22.26 -4.62 10.77
CA LEU A 1228 21.72 -5.81 10.11
C LEU A 1228 21.11 -5.35 8.78
N ALA A 1229 21.70 -5.78 7.66
CA ALA A 1229 21.22 -5.50 6.31
C ALA A 1229 20.82 -6.80 5.64
N LEU A 1230 19.55 -6.92 5.22
CA LEU A 1230 19.05 -8.05 4.45
C LEU A 1230 18.71 -7.55 3.06
N ILE A 1231 19.60 -7.80 2.11
CA ILE A 1231 19.44 -7.41 0.70
C ILE A 1231 18.86 -8.60 -0.05
N TRP A 1232 17.66 -8.45 -0.61
CA TRP A 1232 17.04 -9.49 -1.44
C TRP A 1232 16.71 -8.91 -2.83
N GLY A 1233 17.26 -9.52 -3.87
CA GLY A 1233 16.93 -9.28 -5.28
C GLY A 1233 16.59 -10.58 -6.03
N PRO A 1234 16.00 -10.50 -7.23
CA PRO A 1234 15.72 -11.69 -8.04
C PRO A 1234 17.02 -12.44 -8.37
N PRO A 1235 17.01 -13.79 -8.38
CA PRO A 1235 18.18 -14.59 -8.69
C PRO A 1235 18.70 -14.27 -10.10
N GLY A 1236 20.01 -13.99 -10.21
CA GLY A 1236 20.69 -13.76 -11.50
C GLY A 1236 20.89 -12.31 -11.93
N MET A 1237 20.54 -11.30 -11.12
CA MET A 1237 20.75 -9.87 -11.46
C MET A 1237 22.02 -9.24 -10.84
N PHE A 1238 22.83 -10.02 -10.13
CA PHE A 1238 24.16 -9.60 -9.67
C PHE A 1238 25.19 -10.34 -10.50
N HIS A 1239 26.09 -9.60 -11.18
CA HIS A 1239 27.27 -10.22 -11.79
C HIS A 1239 28.09 -10.92 -10.70
N ASN A 1240 28.70 -12.05 -11.06
CA ASN A 1240 29.37 -12.97 -10.15
C ASN A 1240 30.58 -12.38 -9.39
N ASP A 1241 30.94 -11.13 -9.66
CA ASP A 1241 32.08 -10.43 -9.03
C ASP A 1241 31.64 -9.47 -7.89
N VAL A 1242 30.36 -9.47 -7.49
CA VAL A 1242 29.71 -8.47 -6.61
C VAL A 1242 29.30 -9.04 -5.23
N MET A 1243 29.63 -10.30 -4.94
CA MET A 1243 29.69 -10.84 -3.56
C MET A 1243 31.10 -11.34 -3.32
#